data_AF-A0AA39H2B6-F1
#
_entry.id   AF-A0AA39H2B6-F1
#
_cell.length_a   1.000
_cell.length_b   1.000
_cell.length_c   1.000
_cell.angle_alpha   90.00
_cell.angle_beta   90.00
_cell.angle_gamma   90.00
#
_symmetry.space_group_name_H-M   'P 1'
#
loop_
_entity.id
_entity.type
_entity.pdbx_description
1 polymer ?
#
loop_
_entity_poly.entity_id
_entity_poly.type
_entity_poly.pdbx_seq_one_letter_code
_entity_poly.pdbx_strand_id
1 'polypeptide(L)'
;MAEKSTEKSDGLEDKQEGVNWTCEDEGSDHHPVEGGGKPFQRPLVGKVDINEHIQRARKELTQILEKLEEPLPSSTDIEQFLFECSRNLCQRWKARDKFSEIALKGLLIVLEFCLMFTMQHDASFDRFLTILGYNTVAFWRVAVPQIYDSDLSSGTHYRDALLFSLALYDVNNSKNRLRELYAAVPGVRQSMLGVHAKRFGEKYRHIQISRSRTSSRMSSVRGSSEDLLALDNESAQDTVSAVAEALAAGGLADTTHHKQRVINVSNAPPVSVSRKGSGCWEIKQGSGGLVACVDPVMSGDKENIWLANLGFNPSHNDYEDKMHSSTNSLGLPLIKRAGAGEIFHVLEEDRNKGDENPGRIDVERDMSLLSVLHDYNKTNYQLNPVIVSQDDYNAYYGGISNGLLWPALHNLSEYIVAIYDTPHILREHWCAYVRVNYQFALNAVRNSRPQDFIWIHDYHLMLTGQLMRSLDSNLEVGFFLHIPFQPPDNWMTKYRLVAEPILRAILRFTKVGFQTHRDREKYVQLVRKYVARVRIRFEANVDIYTITHEGWTCSLGVFPVSIKNEDFLQIARDPQTAIMADEIRKNLLANSLSGGCIFFSVERFDYTKGIYEKLKAWRNFFNKYPERIGRDVLFQVAVTNRRSVESYRHYQDACVALANDINEQIRCPEKPDWRPLKFETDGLPRPKLIAHYLAMDVGVVTPRKDGMNLVAKEMMICNPSAALMLSTGAGTEVQLGNAGFYQNEQQCYFRIEELGDVETFSDTFYRAATETEDVRRDHGARLNAFLMSHDIDEWSSAFLDPSWTHDVIRPTEVLQLADFYQLMDKTCHIRRQIVERVLKGIAIRTHFKLSLENARDSLLNSCENKTHVLLLETTPCGDDSDGAGHLKAKFDVTNELNELEKDLTFLEFIQSDDINNVEQFVDSLGRYHPKGSEVFSEEVKDAFSLLTEGDHFHYFFTDRDGTLKSYSCSYPASIQPAYSAVIQAQFARRCAQFCAIVTTAPLMHIGILNVSSMPEGYYAYGASAGREWYMNPSTQFKDDTVNEVDLALLNRAFDLVEDMLETPEFRNFTWMGSGLQKHYGLITIAKQDVNTSISKSRVSMLRDRIAKIVKDVDPSESTLTIKESDYDIKIYTKAKLSGKIFNKGHGIRLIQKKLSLKLNDGRILLCGDSETDLPMLEELLAISPENVYTIWVTNDAELKMKVKELCTSHSNNHFVFVSTPEVLLGAMAQATVRIINIRPGSEPDDEEE
;
A
#
# COMPACT_ATOMS: atom_id res chain seq x y z
N MET A 1 -27.06 62.08 -23.49
CA MET A 1 -27.80 62.97 -24.40
C MET A 1 -29.25 62.50 -24.40
N ALA A 2 -30.11 63.28 -23.74
CA ALA A 2 -31.57 63.39 -23.79
C ALA A 2 -32.47 62.13 -23.69
N GLU A 3 -33.03 61.89 -22.48
CA GLU A 3 -34.44 62.12 -22.08
C GLU A 3 -35.52 62.20 -23.19
N LYS A 4 -36.80 61.75 -23.04
CA LYS A 4 -37.75 62.16 -21.97
C LYS A 4 -39.12 61.41 -21.98
N SER A 5 -39.77 61.38 -20.80
CA SER A 5 -41.23 61.41 -20.47
C SER A 5 -42.10 60.16 -20.71
N THR A 6 -42.90 59.65 -19.76
CA THR A 6 -43.91 60.34 -18.90
C THR A 6 -44.24 59.61 -17.57
N GLU A 7 -44.41 60.44 -16.52
CA GLU A 7 -45.31 60.43 -15.33
C GLU A 7 -46.39 59.31 -15.17
N LYS A 8 -46.85 58.88 -13.97
CA LYS A 8 -47.14 59.61 -12.72
C LYS A 8 -47.34 58.64 -11.53
N SER A 9 -46.89 59.05 -10.35
CA SER A 9 -47.23 58.55 -9.01
C SER A 9 -48.18 59.53 -8.31
N ASP A 10 -49.00 59.08 -7.37
CA ASP A 10 -49.48 59.89 -6.25
C ASP A 10 -49.36 59.07 -4.96
N GLY A 11 -48.75 59.66 -3.94
CA GLY A 11 -48.50 59.08 -2.62
C GLY A 11 -49.39 59.67 -1.52
N LEU A 12 -49.06 59.38 -0.26
CA LEU A 12 -49.08 60.34 0.85
C LEU A 12 -48.43 59.75 2.13
N GLU A 13 -47.70 60.65 2.82
CA GLU A 13 -46.87 60.58 4.03
C GLU A 13 -47.72 60.23 5.30
N ASP A 14 -47.23 59.92 6.52
CA ASP A 14 -46.44 60.80 7.39
C ASP A 14 -46.00 60.10 8.72
N LYS A 15 -44.81 60.52 9.17
CA LYS A 15 -44.19 60.73 10.50
C LYS A 15 -44.35 59.82 11.76
N GLN A 16 -43.16 59.65 12.37
CA GLN A 16 -42.82 59.36 13.77
C GLN A 16 -43.22 60.48 14.75
N GLU A 17 -43.54 60.11 16.00
CA GLU A 17 -43.04 60.71 17.27
C GLU A 17 -43.61 59.97 18.52
N GLY A 18 -42.82 59.86 19.60
CA GLY A 18 -43.38 59.90 20.98
C GLY A 18 -43.20 58.73 21.98
N VAL A 19 -41.99 58.60 22.58
CA VAL A 19 -41.68 58.69 24.04
C VAL A 19 -42.42 57.85 25.14
N ASN A 20 -41.59 57.17 25.96
CA ASN A 20 -41.72 56.69 27.38
C ASN A 20 -42.79 55.62 27.71
N TRP A 21 -42.55 54.63 28.58
CA TRP A 21 -42.44 54.73 30.05
C TRP A 21 -41.48 53.71 30.70
N THR A 22 -40.87 54.16 31.79
CA THR A 22 -40.09 53.46 32.83
C THR A 22 -40.92 52.48 33.66
N CYS A 23 -40.30 51.42 34.21
CA CYS A 23 -40.54 50.94 35.58
C CYS A 23 -39.40 50.04 36.08
N GLU A 24 -39.08 50.23 37.36
CA GLU A 24 -38.01 49.63 38.16
C GLU A 24 -38.35 48.21 38.68
N ASP A 25 -37.31 47.61 39.28
CA ASP A 25 -37.29 46.58 40.33
C ASP A 25 -37.18 45.08 40.03
N GLU A 26 -35.97 44.59 40.36
CA GLU A 26 -35.60 43.43 41.18
C GLU A 26 -36.35 42.09 41.03
N GLY A 27 -35.58 41.10 40.56
CA GLY A 27 -35.90 39.68 40.69
C GLY A 27 -34.65 38.84 40.40
N SER A 28 -33.87 38.56 41.44
CA SER A 28 -32.73 37.65 41.40
C SER A 28 -33.20 36.22 41.17
N ASP A 29 -32.81 35.61 40.05
CA ASP A 29 -32.67 34.16 39.97
C ASP A 29 -31.34 33.80 39.33
N HIS A 30 -30.61 32.94 40.03
CA HIS A 30 -29.24 32.54 39.76
C HIS A 30 -29.08 31.89 38.38
N HIS A 31 -28.52 32.63 37.42
CA HIS A 31 -27.78 32.03 36.31
C HIS A 31 -26.30 31.87 36.70
N PRO A 32 -25.67 30.71 36.42
CA PRO A 32 -24.32 30.43 36.88
C PRO A 32 -23.33 31.36 36.16
N VAL A 33 -22.46 31.94 36.97
CA VAL A 33 -21.29 32.75 36.62
C VAL A 33 -20.62 32.25 35.32
N GLU A 34 -20.54 33.13 34.32
CA GLU A 34 -19.69 33.03 33.13
C GLU A 34 -18.21 32.92 33.55
N GLY A 35 -17.78 31.72 33.93
CA GLY A 35 -16.37 31.38 34.11
C GLY A 35 -15.77 30.98 32.77
N GLY A 36 -14.68 31.65 32.36
CA GLY A 36 -13.91 31.28 31.17
C GLY A 36 -13.45 29.81 31.23
N GLY A 37 -14.21 28.92 30.59
CA GLY A 37 -13.99 27.48 30.59
C GLY A 37 -12.64 27.10 29.97
N LYS A 38 -12.10 25.95 30.39
CA LYS A 38 -10.87 25.40 29.78
C LYS A 38 -11.15 25.04 28.30
N PRO A 39 -10.16 25.16 27.41
CA PRO A 39 -10.31 24.74 26.01
C PRO A 39 -10.83 23.30 25.89
N PHE A 40 -11.59 23.03 24.84
CA PHE A 40 -12.21 21.76 24.46
C PHE A 40 -13.36 21.28 25.36
N GLN A 41 -13.69 21.94 26.47
CA GLN A 41 -14.79 21.49 27.35
C GLN A 41 -16.19 21.87 26.82
N ARG A 42 -16.26 22.48 25.63
CA ARG A 42 -17.48 23.04 25.06
C ARG A 42 -18.16 21.97 24.19
N PRO A 43 -19.49 21.78 24.28
CA PRO A 43 -20.18 20.84 23.42
C PRO A 43 -20.12 21.31 21.96
N LEU A 44 -19.91 20.37 21.04
CA LEU A 44 -19.99 20.60 19.59
C LEU A 44 -21.45 20.69 19.09
N VAL A 45 -22.45 20.40 19.95
CA VAL A 45 -23.84 20.13 19.55
C VAL A 45 -24.80 21.22 20.03
N GLY A 46 -25.54 21.80 19.09
CA GLY A 46 -26.58 22.82 19.20
C GLY A 46 -26.70 23.60 17.89
N LYS A 47 -27.78 24.35 17.63
CA LYS A 47 -27.77 25.38 16.56
C LYS A 47 -26.77 26.47 16.95
N VAL A 48 -25.50 26.20 16.68
CA VAL A 48 -24.40 27.09 17.02
C VAL A 48 -24.50 28.32 16.13
N ASP A 49 -24.80 29.49 16.71
CA ASP A 49 -24.65 30.75 15.99
C ASP A 49 -23.15 30.96 15.77
N ILE A 50 -22.72 30.74 14.53
CA ILE A 50 -21.33 30.96 14.08
C ILE A 50 -20.86 32.35 14.50
N ASN A 51 -21.74 33.36 14.45
CA ASN A 51 -21.38 34.72 14.82
C ASN A 51 -21.06 34.86 16.31
N GLU A 52 -21.80 34.18 17.18
CA GLU A 52 -21.54 34.20 18.62
C GLU A 52 -20.16 33.60 18.95
N HIS A 53 -19.83 32.48 18.32
CA HIS A 53 -18.51 31.84 18.49
C HIS A 53 -17.37 32.66 17.88
N ILE A 54 -17.59 33.34 16.75
CA ILE A 54 -16.63 34.28 16.17
C ILE A 54 -16.36 35.44 17.14
N GLN A 55 -17.42 36.06 17.67
CA GLN A 55 -17.28 37.18 18.62
C GLN A 55 -16.58 36.74 19.90
N ARG A 56 -16.90 35.55 20.40
CA ARG A 56 -16.25 34.97 21.56
C ARG A 56 -14.77 34.67 21.32
N ALA A 57 -14.42 34.00 20.21
CA ALA A 57 -13.04 33.70 19.87
C ALA A 57 -12.21 34.99 19.73
N ARG A 58 -12.78 36.04 19.12
CA ARG A 58 -12.18 37.38 19.08
C ARG A 58 -11.94 37.94 20.48
N LYS A 59 -12.95 37.93 21.35
CA LYS A 59 -12.84 38.43 22.73
C LYS A 59 -11.76 37.69 23.53
N GLU A 60 -11.77 36.35 23.50
CA GLU A 60 -10.82 35.53 24.25
C GLU A 60 -9.38 35.70 23.73
N LEU A 61 -9.17 35.77 22.41
CA LEU A 61 -7.85 35.97 21.81
C LEU A 61 -7.31 37.39 22.02
N THR A 62 -8.15 38.42 21.92
CA THR A 62 -7.78 39.81 22.24
C THR A 62 -7.31 39.93 23.69
N GLN A 63 -8.04 39.36 24.65
CA GLN A 63 -7.63 39.35 26.07
C GLN A 63 -6.29 38.64 26.31
N ILE A 64 -5.99 37.59 25.53
CA ILE A 64 -4.71 36.88 25.60
C ILE A 64 -3.58 37.74 25.02
N LEU A 65 -3.79 38.36 23.85
CA LEU A 65 -2.78 39.21 23.21
C LEU A 65 -2.47 40.46 24.06
N GLU A 66 -3.47 41.08 24.68
CA GLU A 66 -3.29 42.19 25.62
C GLU A 66 -2.42 41.78 26.83
N LYS A 67 -2.65 40.58 27.39
CA LYS A 67 -1.81 40.03 28.48
C LYS A 67 -0.38 39.70 28.05
N LEU A 68 -0.16 39.47 26.76
CA LEU A 68 1.15 39.17 26.17
C LEU A 68 1.89 40.44 25.70
N GLU A 69 1.25 41.61 25.81
CA GLU A 69 1.73 42.90 25.27
C GLU A 69 2.00 42.83 23.75
N GLU A 70 1.24 42.01 23.02
CA GLU A 70 1.37 41.82 21.58
C GLU A 70 0.39 42.73 20.80
N PRO A 71 0.73 43.15 19.57
CA PRO A 71 -0.14 44.00 18.77
C PRO A 71 -1.45 43.29 18.41
N LEU A 72 -2.57 44.02 18.56
CA LEU A 72 -3.91 43.53 18.24
C LEU A 72 -4.15 43.53 16.71
N PRO A 73 -4.64 42.42 16.13
CA PRO A 73 -5.05 42.36 14.74
C PRO A 73 -6.21 43.32 14.44
N SER A 74 -6.15 44.03 13.31
CA SER A 74 -7.20 44.97 12.89
C SER A 74 -8.22 44.38 11.90
N SER A 75 -8.03 43.12 11.47
CA SER A 75 -8.86 42.49 10.44
C SER A 75 -10.30 42.21 10.92
N THR A 76 -11.28 42.58 10.09
CA THR A 76 -12.70 42.24 10.24
C THR A 76 -13.03 40.82 9.78
N ASP A 77 -12.22 40.24 8.89
CA ASP A 77 -12.31 38.83 8.51
C ASP A 77 -11.74 37.92 9.61
N ILE A 78 -12.51 36.89 10.00
CA ILE A 78 -12.13 35.98 11.08
C ILE A 78 -10.94 35.10 10.70
N GLU A 79 -10.83 34.64 9.45
CA GLU A 79 -9.72 33.75 9.05
C GLU A 79 -8.39 34.50 9.10
N GLN A 80 -8.39 35.75 8.60
CA GLN A 80 -7.24 36.63 8.68
C GLN A 80 -6.92 37.03 10.13
N PHE A 81 -7.94 37.27 10.97
CA PHE A 81 -7.75 37.54 12.40
C PHE A 81 -7.09 36.36 13.12
N LEU A 82 -7.60 35.13 12.91
CA LEU A 82 -7.03 33.91 13.50
C LEU A 82 -5.60 33.65 13.01
N PHE A 83 -5.32 33.93 11.74
CA PHE A 83 -3.98 33.82 11.17
C PHE A 83 -2.97 34.76 11.87
N GLU A 84 -3.32 36.04 12.02
CA GLU A 84 -2.45 37.03 12.69
C GLU A 84 -2.25 36.68 14.17
N CYS A 85 -3.32 36.31 14.88
CA CYS A 85 -3.23 35.81 16.26
C CYS A 85 -2.29 34.61 16.36
N SER A 86 -2.50 33.60 15.52
CA SER A 86 -1.69 32.37 15.51
C SER A 86 -0.22 32.65 15.30
N ARG A 87 0.13 33.61 14.44
CA ARG A 87 1.52 33.98 14.17
C ARG A 87 2.20 34.55 15.41
N ASN A 88 1.57 35.53 16.07
CA ASN A 88 2.12 36.18 17.26
C ASN A 88 2.21 35.18 18.44
N LEU A 89 1.14 34.43 18.68
CA LEU A 89 1.09 33.40 19.73
C LEU A 89 2.13 32.30 19.51
N CYS A 90 2.32 31.85 18.27
CA CYS A 90 3.31 30.82 17.96
C CYS A 90 4.74 31.32 18.13
N GLN A 91 5.04 32.57 17.76
CA GLN A 91 6.34 33.19 18.02
C GLN A 91 6.62 33.28 19.52
N ARG A 92 5.65 33.73 20.31
CA ARG A 92 5.80 33.83 21.76
C ARG A 92 5.92 32.48 22.44
N TRP A 93 5.13 31.49 22.04
CA TRP A 93 5.22 30.11 22.54
C TRP A 93 6.60 29.47 22.25
N LYS A 94 7.23 29.80 21.12
CA LYS A 94 8.60 29.34 20.78
C LYS A 94 9.68 29.99 21.64
N ALA A 95 9.43 31.17 22.21
CA ALA A 95 10.42 31.88 23.03
C ALA A 95 10.69 31.20 24.38
N ARG A 96 9.83 30.27 24.82
CA ARG A 96 9.95 29.50 26.08
C ARG A 96 10.15 30.37 27.32
N ASP A 97 9.53 31.55 27.32
CA ASP A 97 9.54 32.51 28.41
C ASP A 97 8.35 32.32 29.37
N LYS A 98 8.25 33.17 30.39
CA LYS A 98 7.14 33.17 31.38
C LYS A 98 5.75 33.34 30.76
N PHE A 99 5.67 33.77 29.50
CA PHE A 99 4.42 34.01 28.78
C PHE A 99 4.02 32.85 27.87
N SER A 100 4.87 31.82 27.75
CA SER A 100 4.66 30.70 26.82
C SER A 100 3.43 29.85 27.14
N GLU A 101 3.04 29.70 28.41
CA GLU A 101 1.79 29.01 28.79
C GLU A 101 0.54 29.81 28.37
N ILE A 102 0.60 31.14 28.48
CA ILE A 102 -0.49 32.04 28.06
C ILE A 102 -0.64 31.99 26.54
N ALA A 103 0.49 32.00 25.82
CA ALA A 103 0.50 31.86 24.37
C ALA A 103 -0.04 30.50 23.90
N LEU A 104 0.33 29.40 24.59
CA LEU A 104 -0.21 28.06 24.34
C LEU A 104 -1.74 28.03 24.51
N LYS A 105 -2.28 28.65 25.57
CA LYS A 105 -3.73 28.74 25.77
C LYS A 105 -4.43 29.42 24.59
N GLY A 106 -3.83 30.48 24.04
CA GLY A 106 -4.33 31.13 22.83
C GLY A 106 -4.33 30.19 21.61
N LEU A 107 -3.24 29.44 21.40
CA LEU A 107 -3.16 28.46 20.30
C LEU A 107 -4.21 27.35 20.43
N LEU A 108 -4.54 26.90 21.64
CA LEU A 108 -5.58 25.90 21.88
C LEU A 108 -6.98 26.43 21.57
N ILE A 109 -7.24 27.72 21.82
CA ILE A 109 -8.53 28.38 21.44
C ILE A 109 -8.66 28.47 19.92
N VAL A 110 -7.57 28.82 19.21
CA VAL A 110 -7.58 28.79 17.74
C VAL A 110 -7.86 27.38 17.24
N LEU A 111 -7.19 26.37 17.81
CA LEU A 111 -7.42 24.97 17.44
C LEU A 111 -8.88 24.57 17.70
N GLU A 112 -9.42 24.86 18.88
CA GLU A 112 -10.82 24.57 19.22
C GLU A 112 -11.77 25.18 18.18
N PHE A 113 -11.58 26.45 17.80
CA PHE A 113 -12.39 27.10 16.77
C PHE A 113 -12.32 26.38 15.42
N CYS A 114 -11.11 26.01 14.97
CA CYS A 114 -10.94 25.25 13.72
C CYS A 114 -11.63 23.89 13.76
N LEU A 115 -11.63 23.21 14.91
CA LEU A 115 -12.26 21.90 15.08
C LEU A 115 -13.79 21.98 15.21
N MET A 116 -14.34 23.11 15.63
CA MET A 116 -15.79 23.32 15.65
C MET A 116 -16.37 23.55 14.26
N PHE A 117 -15.62 24.18 13.37
CA PHE A 117 -16.07 24.58 12.02
C PHE A 117 -15.20 23.96 10.93
N THR A 118 -14.99 22.64 10.99
CA THR A 118 -14.04 21.93 10.10
C THR A 118 -14.36 22.06 8.61
N MET A 119 -15.63 22.24 8.24
CA MET A 119 -16.06 22.35 6.83
C MET A 119 -16.04 23.79 6.32
N GLN A 120 -16.44 24.75 7.16
CA GLN A 120 -16.56 26.16 6.77
C GLN A 120 -15.21 26.89 6.83
N HIS A 121 -14.30 26.47 7.71
CA HIS A 121 -13.02 27.14 7.98
C HIS A 121 -11.81 26.19 7.91
N ASP A 122 -11.81 25.21 6.99
CA ASP A 122 -10.66 24.32 6.74
C ASP A 122 -9.37 25.13 6.41
N ALA A 123 -9.50 26.23 5.66
CA ALA A 123 -8.39 27.11 5.32
C ALA A 123 -7.72 27.73 6.57
N SER A 124 -8.48 27.96 7.64
CA SER A 124 -7.93 28.45 8.91
C SER A 124 -7.07 27.38 9.59
N PHE A 125 -7.48 26.12 9.53
CA PHE A 125 -6.70 25.00 10.03
C PHE A 125 -5.40 24.80 9.21
N ASP A 126 -5.48 24.90 7.88
CA ASP A 126 -4.31 24.82 6.98
C ASP A 126 -3.26 25.89 7.32
N ARG A 127 -3.73 27.13 7.52
CA ARG A 127 -2.89 28.26 7.92
C ARG A 127 -2.28 28.05 9.31
N PHE A 128 -3.07 27.57 10.27
CA PHE A 128 -2.62 27.26 11.62
C PHE A 128 -1.47 26.24 11.63
N LEU A 129 -1.62 25.11 10.90
CA LEU A 129 -0.55 24.11 10.77
C LEU A 129 0.70 24.65 10.08
N THR A 130 0.51 25.52 9.10
CA THR A 130 1.62 26.17 8.39
C THR A 130 2.43 27.07 9.32
N ILE A 131 1.78 27.79 10.23
CA ILE A 131 2.44 28.64 11.25
C ILE A 131 3.22 27.82 12.27
N LEU A 132 2.65 26.70 12.75
CA LEU A 132 3.33 25.79 13.68
C LEU A 132 4.64 25.25 13.08
N GLY A 133 4.65 24.96 11.77
CA GLY A 133 5.83 24.57 11.02
C GLY A 133 6.41 23.24 11.49
N TYR A 134 7.66 23.24 11.97
CA TYR A 134 8.32 22.05 12.53
C TYR A 134 7.95 21.77 14.01
N ASN A 135 7.17 22.66 14.64
CA ASN A 135 6.79 22.53 16.06
C ASN A 135 5.46 21.79 16.25
N THR A 136 4.86 21.27 15.18
CA THR A 136 3.61 20.49 15.20
C THR A 136 3.69 19.32 16.18
N VAL A 137 4.78 18.55 16.16
CA VAL A 137 4.99 17.40 17.07
C VAL A 137 4.98 17.84 18.54
N ALA A 138 5.67 18.94 18.87
CA ALA A 138 5.70 19.48 20.24
C ALA A 138 4.32 19.99 20.67
N PHE A 139 3.58 20.62 19.76
CA PHE A 139 2.23 21.11 20.01
C PHE A 139 1.24 19.96 20.25
N TRP A 140 1.28 18.92 19.42
CA TRP A 140 0.40 17.75 19.55
C TRP A 140 0.58 17.00 20.87
N ARG A 141 1.81 16.89 21.36
CA ARG A 141 2.11 16.31 22.68
C ARG A 141 1.36 16.99 23.83
N VAL A 142 0.94 18.25 23.65
CA VAL A 142 0.24 19.04 24.66
C VAL A 142 -1.25 19.18 24.37
N ALA A 143 -1.64 19.35 23.11
CA ALA A 143 -3.04 19.56 22.70
C ALA A 143 -3.87 18.26 22.73
N VAL A 144 -3.33 17.15 22.24
CA VAL A 144 -4.05 15.87 22.13
C VAL A 144 -4.52 15.31 23.48
N PRO A 145 -3.70 15.29 24.55
CA PRO A 145 -4.17 14.86 25.87
C PRO A 145 -5.44 15.61 26.31
N GLN A 146 -5.47 16.93 26.12
CA GLN A 146 -6.60 17.77 26.53
C GLN A 146 -7.87 17.49 25.72
N ILE A 147 -7.71 17.20 24.43
CA ILE A 147 -8.81 16.77 23.55
C ILE A 147 -9.37 15.43 24.02
N TYR A 148 -8.51 14.44 24.27
CA TYR A 148 -8.92 13.11 24.72
C TYR A 148 -9.59 13.16 26.09
N ASP A 149 -9.05 13.93 27.02
CA ASP A 149 -9.65 14.11 28.34
C ASP A 149 -11.04 14.74 28.22
N SER A 150 -11.19 15.75 27.35
CA SER A 150 -12.49 16.38 27.14
C SER A 150 -13.51 15.42 26.51
N ASP A 151 -13.11 14.64 25.50
CA ASP A 151 -13.99 13.65 24.88
C ASP A 151 -14.44 12.59 25.92
N LEU A 152 -13.56 12.22 26.84
CA LEU A 152 -13.87 11.27 27.92
C LEU A 152 -14.68 11.88 29.08
N SER A 153 -14.38 13.11 29.50
CA SER A 153 -14.97 13.75 30.68
C SER A 153 -16.28 14.48 30.36
N SER A 154 -16.31 15.15 29.22
CA SER A 154 -17.36 16.06 28.81
C SER A 154 -18.17 15.51 27.63
N GLY A 155 -17.80 14.33 27.10
CA GLY A 155 -18.50 13.71 25.97
C GLY A 155 -18.38 14.51 24.68
N THR A 156 -17.33 15.30 24.53
CA THR A 156 -17.04 16.05 23.30
C THR A 156 -16.51 15.11 22.21
N HIS A 157 -16.43 15.60 20.96
CA HIS A 157 -16.03 14.84 19.77
C HIS A 157 -14.85 15.48 19.03
N TYR A 158 -13.99 16.20 19.76
CA TYR A 158 -12.90 16.97 19.17
C TYR A 158 -11.79 16.07 18.61
N ARG A 159 -11.65 14.83 19.12
CA ARG A 159 -10.69 13.87 18.56
C ARG A 159 -11.00 13.56 17.10
N ASP A 160 -12.26 13.23 16.80
CA ASP A 160 -12.66 12.79 15.47
C ASP A 160 -12.64 13.98 14.49
N ALA A 161 -13.00 15.18 14.95
CA ALA A 161 -12.83 16.42 14.20
C ALA A 161 -11.34 16.70 13.87
N LEU A 162 -10.43 16.56 14.84
CA LEU A 162 -8.99 16.75 14.61
C LEU A 162 -8.44 15.79 13.56
N LEU A 163 -8.81 14.51 13.66
CA LEU A 163 -8.37 13.48 12.73
C LEU A 163 -8.88 13.75 11.31
N PHE A 164 -10.15 14.14 11.19
CA PHE A 164 -10.72 14.53 9.90
C PHE A 164 -10.04 15.77 9.33
N SER A 165 -9.83 16.83 10.12
CA SER A 165 -9.14 18.04 9.66
C SER A 165 -7.72 17.76 9.18
N LEU A 166 -6.99 16.86 9.86
CA LEU A 166 -5.66 16.42 9.43
C LEU A 166 -5.73 15.57 8.15
N ALA A 167 -6.71 14.68 8.03
CA ALA A 167 -6.91 13.89 6.82
C ALA A 167 -7.26 14.77 5.61
N LEU A 168 -8.14 15.76 5.80
CA LEU A 168 -8.50 16.76 4.79
C LEU A 168 -7.27 17.59 4.38
N TYR A 169 -6.49 18.04 5.35
CA TYR A 169 -5.23 18.75 5.10
C TYR A 169 -4.26 17.92 4.26
N ASP A 170 -4.05 16.65 4.63
CA ASP A 170 -3.13 15.74 3.95
C ASP A 170 -3.59 15.46 2.51
N VAL A 171 -4.90 15.23 2.29
CA VAL A 171 -5.50 15.06 0.95
C VAL A 171 -5.28 16.29 0.08
N ASN A 172 -5.63 17.48 0.59
CA ASN A 172 -5.57 18.73 -0.18
C ASN A 172 -4.13 19.16 -0.48
N ASN A 173 -3.20 18.98 0.47
CA ASN A 173 -1.85 19.54 0.41
C ASN A 173 -0.74 18.53 0.10
N SER A 174 -1.05 17.24 -0.07
CA SER A 174 -0.05 16.15 -0.25
C SER A 174 0.99 16.12 0.87
N LYS A 175 0.56 16.27 2.11
CA LYS A 175 1.42 16.15 3.30
C LYS A 175 1.04 14.92 4.12
N ASN A 176 1.86 14.58 5.10
CA ASN A 176 1.66 13.45 6.01
C ASN A 176 1.60 13.93 7.48
N ARG A 177 0.86 15.01 7.76
CA ARG A 177 0.75 15.58 9.11
C ARG A 177 0.04 14.64 10.07
N LEU A 178 -0.84 13.78 9.56
CA LEU A 178 -1.46 12.74 10.37
C LEU A 178 -0.43 11.75 10.95
N ARG A 179 0.65 11.45 10.20
CA ARG A 179 1.76 10.60 10.69
C ARG A 179 2.58 11.29 11.78
N GLU A 180 2.74 12.62 11.71
CA GLU A 180 3.39 13.39 12.77
C GLU A 180 2.60 13.34 14.08
N LEU A 181 1.26 13.37 14.00
CA LEU A 181 0.38 13.19 15.16
C LEU A 181 0.63 11.82 15.83
N TYR A 182 0.69 10.75 15.03
CA TYR A 182 0.92 9.39 15.53
C TYR A 182 2.31 9.22 16.15
N ALA A 183 3.33 9.88 15.59
CA ALA A 183 4.67 9.90 16.16
C ALA A 183 4.75 10.76 17.44
N ALA A 184 3.97 11.83 17.52
CA ALA A 184 3.95 12.74 18.66
C ALA A 184 3.33 12.09 19.90
N VAL A 185 2.24 11.33 19.72
CA VAL A 185 1.47 10.73 20.81
C VAL A 185 1.28 9.23 20.54
N PRO A 186 2.24 8.39 20.99
CA PRO A 186 2.14 6.93 20.87
C PRO A 186 0.83 6.41 21.50
N GLY A 187 0.11 5.56 20.78
CA GLY A 187 -1.15 4.95 21.23
C GLY A 187 -2.43 5.57 20.65
N VAL A 188 -2.40 6.81 20.12
CA VAL A 188 -3.54 7.40 19.38
C VAL A 188 -3.93 6.52 18.19
N ARG A 189 -2.92 6.09 17.42
CA ARG A 189 -3.09 5.17 16.28
C ARG A 189 -3.72 3.83 16.72
N GLN A 190 -3.24 3.25 17.82
CA GLN A 190 -3.74 1.95 18.32
C GLN A 190 -5.18 2.04 18.83
N SER A 191 -5.50 3.11 19.57
CA SER A 191 -6.85 3.43 20.02
C SER A 191 -7.84 3.53 18.86
N MET A 192 -7.43 4.20 17.77
CA MET A 192 -8.25 4.29 16.56
C MET A 192 -8.47 2.95 15.86
N LEU A 193 -7.48 2.06 15.87
CA LEU A 193 -7.57 0.74 15.26
C LEU A 193 -8.33 -0.27 16.14
N GLY A 194 -8.85 0.15 17.30
CA GLY A 194 -9.59 -0.72 18.22
C GLY A 194 -8.70 -1.67 19.03
N VAL A 195 -7.38 -1.60 18.84
CA VAL A 195 -6.39 -2.42 19.57
C VAL A 195 -6.21 -1.82 20.97
N HIS A 196 -6.52 -2.59 22.01
CA HIS A 196 -6.39 -2.19 23.43
C HIS A 196 -7.15 -0.91 23.84
N ALA A 197 -8.25 -0.55 23.17
CA ALA A 197 -9.01 0.69 23.45
C ALA A 197 -9.40 0.86 24.94
N LYS A 198 -9.67 -0.25 25.65
CA LYS A 198 -9.94 -0.28 27.10
C LYS A 198 -8.69 -0.03 27.96
N ARG A 199 -7.58 -0.70 27.66
CA ARG A 199 -6.28 -0.53 28.36
C ARG A 199 -5.69 0.85 28.14
N PHE A 200 -5.87 1.47 26.96
CA PHE A 200 -5.37 2.82 26.68
C PHE A 200 -6.06 3.88 27.55
N GLY A 201 -7.39 3.83 27.69
CA GLY A 201 -8.13 4.75 28.56
C GLY A 201 -7.76 4.63 30.05
N GLU A 202 -7.45 3.42 30.52
CA GLU A 202 -7.04 3.15 31.90
C GLU A 202 -5.58 3.55 32.19
N LYS A 203 -4.65 3.24 31.27
CA LYS A 203 -3.21 3.57 31.40
C LYS A 203 -2.94 5.08 31.30
N TYR A 204 -3.70 5.80 30.47
CA TYR A 204 -3.60 7.25 30.33
C TYR A 204 -4.06 8.01 31.59
N ARG A 205 -5.12 7.51 32.25
CA ARG A 205 -5.59 8.00 33.55
C ARG A 205 -4.51 7.86 34.63
N HIS A 206 -3.78 6.75 34.65
CA HIS A 206 -2.67 6.53 35.60
C HIS A 206 -1.49 7.49 35.39
N ILE A 207 -1.08 7.76 34.14
CA ILE A 207 0.00 8.69 33.80
C ILE A 207 -0.35 10.14 34.19
N GLN A 208 -1.62 10.54 34.07
CA GLN A 208 -2.08 11.86 34.52
C GLN A 208 -2.19 12.01 36.04
N ILE A 209 -2.62 10.96 36.75
CA ILE A 209 -2.66 10.96 38.22
C ILE A 209 -1.23 11.08 38.79
N SER A 210 -0.23 10.48 38.14
CA SER A 210 1.19 10.63 38.48
C SER A 210 1.71 12.06 38.25
N ARG A 211 1.41 12.68 37.09
CA ARG A 211 1.86 14.06 36.78
C ARG A 211 1.16 15.14 37.61
N SER A 212 -0.12 14.98 37.92
CA SER A 212 -0.85 15.91 38.79
C SER A 212 -0.36 15.87 40.25
N ARG A 213 0.10 14.69 40.72
CA ARG A 213 0.79 14.54 42.03
C ARG A 213 2.22 15.11 42.03
N THR A 214 2.90 15.10 40.89
CA THR A 214 4.25 15.66 40.75
C THR A 214 4.24 17.19 40.69
N SER A 215 3.25 17.79 40.00
CA SER A 215 3.06 19.26 39.98
C SER A 215 2.57 19.84 41.32
N SER A 216 1.89 19.05 42.15
CA SER A 216 1.46 19.48 43.49
C SER A 216 2.54 19.29 44.58
N ARG A 217 3.56 18.46 44.33
CA ARG A 217 4.75 18.35 45.20
C ARG A 217 5.80 19.45 44.95
N MET A 218 5.83 20.08 43.78
CA MET A 218 6.77 21.18 43.50
C MET A 218 6.41 22.53 44.15
N SER A 219 5.21 22.66 44.75
CA SER A 219 4.79 23.86 45.47
C SER A 219 5.02 23.82 46.98
N SER A 220 5.54 22.73 47.55
CA SER A 220 5.89 22.66 48.97
C SER A 220 7.14 21.81 49.20
N VAL A 221 8.04 22.32 50.05
CA VAL A 221 9.29 21.72 50.54
C VAL A 221 10.56 22.22 49.83
N ARG A 222 10.92 23.47 50.14
CA ARG A 222 12.31 23.79 50.50
C ARG A 222 12.53 23.22 51.90
N GLY A 223 13.41 22.24 52.01
CA GLY A 223 13.93 21.74 53.29
C GLY A 223 13.58 20.29 53.57
N SER A 224 14.36 19.36 53.00
CA SER A 224 14.95 18.19 53.67
C SER A 224 15.62 17.33 52.61
N SER A 225 16.87 16.98 52.85
CA SER A 225 17.64 15.99 52.10
C SER A 225 17.19 14.62 52.57
N GLU A 226 16.37 13.91 51.78
CA GLU A 226 16.21 12.44 51.77
C GLU A 226 15.10 12.09 50.74
N ASP A 227 15.22 10.92 50.10
CA ASP A 227 14.35 10.32 49.07
C ASP A 227 14.44 10.85 47.62
N LEU A 228 15.53 10.44 46.94
CA LEU A 228 15.73 10.49 45.49
C LEU A 228 15.74 9.09 44.82
N LEU A 229 15.09 8.07 45.42
CA LEU A 229 15.17 6.66 44.97
C LEU A 229 13.84 6.00 44.56
N ALA A 230 12.76 6.76 44.32
CA ALA A 230 11.44 6.16 44.05
C ALA A 230 10.79 6.55 42.70
N LEU A 231 11.50 7.18 41.76
CA LEU A 231 10.93 7.65 40.48
C LEU A 231 11.53 7.05 39.20
N ASP A 232 12.53 6.16 39.29
CA ASP A 232 13.16 5.55 38.11
C ASP A 232 12.68 4.11 37.79
N ASN A 233 11.86 3.49 38.64
CA ASN A 233 11.50 2.07 38.45
C ASN A 233 10.25 1.80 37.59
N GLU A 234 9.26 2.69 37.49
CA GLU A 234 7.99 2.34 36.80
C GLU A 234 8.00 2.61 35.28
N SER A 235 8.75 3.59 34.77
CA SER A 235 8.94 3.76 33.31
C SER A 235 9.91 2.75 32.71
N ALA A 236 10.84 2.25 33.53
CA ALA A 236 11.70 1.13 33.16
C ALA A 236 10.88 -0.17 33.13
N GLN A 237 10.05 -0.45 34.13
CA GLN A 237 9.26 -1.70 34.20
C GLN A 237 8.22 -1.87 33.09
N ASP A 238 7.61 -0.80 32.57
CA ASP A 238 6.61 -0.93 31.47
C ASP A 238 7.26 -1.12 30.08
N THR A 239 8.42 -0.49 29.87
CA THR A 239 9.24 -0.75 28.68
C THR A 239 9.85 -2.14 28.76
N VAL A 240 10.30 -2.54 29.96
CA VAL A 240 10.78 -3.88 30.28
C VAL A 240 9.64 -4.90 30.24
N SER A 241 8.37 -4.58 30.51
CA SER A 241 7.24 -5.51 30.47
C SER A 241 6.72 -5.76 29.06
N ALA A 242 6.68 -4.75 28.19
CA ALA A 242 6.37 -4.92 26.77
C ALA A 242 7.53 -5.61 26.03
N VAL A 243 8.77 -5.29 26.42
CA VAL A 243 9.96 -6.01 25.95
C VAL A 243 10.01 -7.41 26.57
N ALA A 244 9.57 -7.64 27.81
CA ALA A 244 9.53 -8.96 28.45
C ALA A 244 8.41 -9.85 27.89
N GLU A 245 7.23 -9.33 27.56
CA GLU A 245 6.20 -10.09 26.84
C GLU A 245 6.67 -10.43 25.40
N ALA A 246 7.35 -9.52 24.71
CA ALA A 246 7.98 -9.79 23.40
C ALA A 246 9.26 -10.66 23.48
N LEU A 247 9.86 -10.80 24.67
CA LEU A 247 11.02 -11.68 24.93
C LEU A 247 10.60 -13.04 25.48
N ALA A 248 9.39 -13.16 26.05
CA ALA A 248 8.81 -14.41 26.51
C ALA A 248 8.28 -15.28 25.36
N ALA A 249 7.98 -14.68 24.20
CA ALA A 249 7.61 -15.35 22.96
C ALA A 249 8.85 -15.65 22.10
N GLY A 250 9.63 -16.67 22.46
CA GLY A 250 10.89 -17.00 21.80
C GLY A 250 10.73 -17.90 20.57
N GLY A 251 10.78 -17.32 19.36
CA GLY A 251 10.86 -18.06 18.08
C GLY A 251 11.71 -17.35 17.01
N LEU A 252 12.11 -18.07 15.95
CA LEU A 252 12.79 -17.51 14.77
C LEU A 252 11.94 -16.47 14.02
N ALA A 253 10.62 -16.63 14.11
CA ALA A 253 9.60 -15.70 13.64
C ALA A 253 8.48 -15.63 14.70
N ASP A 254 8.13 -14.42 15.16
CA ASP A 254 7.05 -14.16 16.13
C ASP A 254 5.78 -13.69 15.40
N THR A 255 5.44 -14.38 14.31
CA THR A 255 4.42 -13.96 13.39
C THR A 255 3.36 -15.03 13.23
N THR A 256 2.17 -14.77 13.76
CA THR A 256 0.97 -15.59 13.49
C THR A 256 0.51 -15.35 12.05
N HIS A 257 1.15 -16.03 11.10
CA HIS A 257 0.87 -15.86 9.66
C HIS A 257 -0.36 -16.67 9.23
N HIS A 258 -1.53 -16.07 9.40
CA HIS A 258 -2.76 -16.61 8.84
C HIS A 258 -2.75 -16.46 7.31
N LYS A 259 -3.42 -17.38 6.59
CA LYS A 259 -3.69 -17.31 5.14
C LYS A 259 -4.14 -15.90 4.71
N GLN A 260 -3.60 -15.40 3.59
CA GLN A 260 -3.96 -14.10 3.03
C GLN A 260 -5.45 -14.07 2.65
N ARG A 261 -6.21 -13.12 3.21
CA ARG A 261 -7.61 -12.86 2.85
C ARG A 261 -7.72 -11.66 1.94
N VAL A 262 -8.86 -11.56 1.25
CA VAL A 262 -9.26 -10.37 0.50
C VAL A 262 -10.25 -9.55 1.32
N ILE A 263 -9.92 -8.28 1.54
CA ILE A 263 -10.82 -7.27 2.09
C ILE A 263 -11.35 -6.43 0.94
N ASN A 264 -12.52 -6.80 0.45
CA ASN A 264 -13.18 -6.13 -0.66
C ASN A 264 -13.93 -4.89 -0.17
N VAL A 265 -13.75 -3.74 -0.82
CA VAL A 265 -14.35 -2.47 -0.40
C VAL A 265 -15.02 -1.77 -1.58
N SER A 266 -16.32 -1.54 -1.46
CA SER A 266 -17.11 -0.88 -2.50
C SER A 266 -18.20 0.02 -1.91
N ASN A 267 -18.68 0.99 -2.70
CA ASN A 267 -19.80 1.83 -2.25
C ASN A 267 -21.08 1.01 -2.05
N ALA A 268 -21.39 0.10 -2.99
CA ALA A 268 -22.58 -0.74 -2.93
C ALA A 268 -22.27 -2.13 -2.35
N PRO A 269 -23.18 -2.72 -1.56
CA PRO A 269 -23.02 -4.03 -0.95
C PRO A 269 -23.33 -5.16 -1.94
N PRO A 270 -22.91 -6.41 -1.64
CA PRO A 270 -23.24 -7.58 -2.46
C PRO A 270 -24.71 -8.00 -2.36
N VAL A 271 -25.45 -7.42 -1.43
CA VAL A 271 -26.82 -7.79 -1.10
C VAL A 271 -27.70 -6.56 -1.00
N SER A 272 -28.93 -6.68 -1.45
CA SER A 272 -29.97 -5.71 -1.12
C SER A 272 -30.60 -6.08 0.22
N VAL A 273 -30.71 -5.10 1.10
CA VAL A 273 -31.34 -5.26 2.41
C VAL A 273 -32.64 -4.47 2.39
N SER A 274 -33.75 -5.13 2.68
CA SER A 274 -35.08 -4.52 2.62
C SER A 274 -35.92 -4.90 3.83
N ARG A 275 -36.89 -4.06 4.20
CA ARG A 275 -37.76 -4.29 5.34
C ARG A 275 -39.09 -4.90 4.88
N LYS A 276 -39.50 -6.02 5.49
CA LYS A 276 -40.83 -6.59 5.27
C LYS A 276 -41.90 -5.75 5.96
N GLY A 277 -43.15 -5.82 5.48
CA GLY A 277 -44.31 -5.20 6.14
C GLY A 277 -44.54 -5.69 7.58
N SER A 278 -43.94 -6.82 7.98
CA SER A 278 -43.93 -7.34 9.35
C SER A 278 -42.89 -6.67 10.29
N GLY A 279 -42.07 -5.75 9.78
CA GLY A 279 -41.04 -5.05 10.54
C GLY A 279 -39.66 -5.71 10.54
N CYS A 280 -39.54 -6.99 10.13
CA CYS A 280 -38.28 -7.75 10.04
C CYS A 280 -37.45 -7.39 8.79
N TRP A 281 -36.12 -7.45 8.90
CA TRP A 281 -35.18 -7.29 7.79
C TRP A 281 -35.06 -8.54 6.93
N GLU A 282 -34.91 -8.36 5.61
CA GLU A 282 -34.65 -9.41 4.62
C GLU A 282 -33.43 -9.05 3.77
N ILE A 283 -32.48 -9.98 3.68
CA ILE A 283 -31.33 -9.91 2.77
C ILE A 283 -31.65 -10.69 1.51
N LYS A 284 -31.49 -10.04 0.35
CA LYS A 284 -31.53 -10.69 -0.97
C LYS A 284 -30.21 -10.45 -1.68
N GLN A 285 -29.65 -11.50 -2.27
CA GLN A 285 -28.42 -11.41 -3.03
C GLN A 285 -28.58 -10.40 -4.18
N GLY A 286 -27.62 -9.49 -4.29
CA GLY A 286 -27.58 -8.49 -5.35
C GLY A 286 -27.17 -9.14 -6.66
N SER A 287 -27.79 -8.70 -7.75
CA SER A 287 -27.46 -9.16 -9.12
C SER A 287 -26.67 -8.10 -9.90
N GLY A 288 -25.91 -7.24 -9.21
CA GLY A 288 -25.16 -6.15 -9.83
C GLY A 288 -23.88 -6.60 -10.49
N GLY A 289 -23.41 -5.85 -11.51
CA GLY A 289 -22.18 -6.17 -12.25
C GLY A 289 -20.97 -6.39 -11.34
N LEU A 290 -20.68 -5.45 -10.42
CA LEU A 290 -19.57 -5.59 -9.47
C LEU A 290 -19.69 -6.85 -8.59
N VAL A 291 -20.91 -7.22 -8.19
CA VAL A 291 -21.15 -8.40 -7.35
C VAL A 291 -20.75 -9.67 -8.07
N ALA A 292 -21.25 -9.84 -9.30
CA ALA A 292 -20.85 -10.95 -10.16
C ALA A 292 -19.34 -10.94 -10.43
N CYS A 293 -18.71 -9.75 -10.46
CA CYS A 293 -17.29 -9.63 -10.76
C CYS A 293 -16.38 -10.18 -9.67
N VAL A 294 -16.66 -9.87 -8.41
CA VAL A 294 -15.76 -10.24 -7.29
C VAL A 294 -16.18 -11.50 -6.56
N ASP A 295 -17.40 -11.99 -6.80
CA ASP A 295 -17.92 -13.22 -6.17
C ASP A 295 -17.00 -14.45 -6.32
N PRO A 296 -16.35 -14.72 -7.47
CA PRO A 296 -15.42 -15.84 -7.59
C PRO A 296 -14.27 -15.82 -6.57
N VAL A 297 -13.79 -14.62 -6.23
CA VAL A 297 -12.75 -14.42 -5.22
C VAL A 297 -13.35 -14.50 -3.82
N MET A 298 -14.46 -13.80 -3.58
CA MET A 298 -15.06 -13.67 -2.26
C MET A 298 -15.59 -15.01 -1.74
N SER A 299 -16.25 -15.79 -2.59
CA SER A 299 -16.81 -17.09 -2.25
C SER A 299 -15.76 -18.21 -2.12
N GLY A 300 -14.52 -17.97 -2.55
CA GLY A 300 -13.40 -18.91 -2.40
C GLY A 300 -12.89 -19.05 -0.96
N ASP A 301 -13.15 -18.07 -0.08
CA ASP A 301 -12.77 -18.12 1.33
C ASP A 301 -13.82 -17.43 2.23
N LYS A 302 -14.35 -18.15 3.22
CA LYS A 302 -15.37 -17.62 4.14
C LYS A 302 -14.80 -16.56 5.09
N GLU A 303 -13.49 -16.49 5.28
CA GLU A 303 -12.89 -15.45 6.10
C GLU A 303 -12.75 -14.11 5.37
N ASN A 304 -12.92 -14.08 4.05
CA ASN A 304 -12.93 -12.84 3.28
C ASN A 304 -13.96 -11.85 3.81
N ILE A 305 -13.67 -10.55 3.68
CA ILE A 305 -14.53 -9.48 4.23
C ILE A 305 -14.94 -8.54 3.10
N TRP A 306 -16.23 -8.25 3.01
CA TRP A 306 -16.78 -7.20 2.16
C TRP A 306 -17.22 -6.01 3.02
N LEU A 307 -16.63 -4.85 2.76
CA LEU A 307 -17.01 -3.56 3.34
C LEU A 307 -17.82 -2.71 2.36
N ALA A 308 -19.02 -2.32 2.74
CA ALA A 308 -19.88 -1.46 1.92
C ALA A 308 -20.88 -0.66 2.74
N ASN A 309 -21.42 0.43 2.19
CA ASN A 309 -22.59 1.09 2.76
C ASN A 309 -23.86 0.32 2.36
N LEU A 310 -24.76 0.02 3.31
CA LEU A 310 -25.94 -0.82 3.03
C LEU A 310 -27.08 -0.09 2.27
N GLY A 311 -26.90 1.17 1.89
CA GLY A 311 -27.89 1.96 1.14
C GLY A 311 -29.03 2.52 1.98
N PHE A 312 -29.05 2.24 3.28
CA PHE A 312 -29.88 2.91 4.27
C PHE A 312 -29.00 3.23 5.48
N ASN A 313 -29.17 4.43 6.02
CA ASN A 313 -28.56 4.79 7.29
C ASN A 313 -29.65 4.61 8.38
N PRO A 314 -29.39 3.85 9.45
CA PRO A 314 -30.36 3.70 10.54
C PRO A 314 -30.83 5.07 11.01
N SER A 315 -32.15 5.22 11.17
CA SER A 315 -32.81 6.49 11.48
C SER A 315 -32.35 6.99 12.85
N HIS A 316 -31.53 8.03 12.88
CA HIS A 316 -31.11 8.74 14.09
C HIS A 316 -32.22 9.68 14.62
N ASN A 317 -33.49 9.32 14.48
CA ASN A 317 -34.56 10.32 14.48
C ASN A 317 -35.00 10.85 15.85
N ASP A 318 -34.36 10.50 16.97
CA ASP A 318 -34.61 11.16 18.27
C ASP A 318 -33.36 11.33 19.16
N TYR A 319 -32.15 11.26 18.57
CA TYR A 319 -30.94 11.76 19.21
C TYR A 319 -30.30 12.77 18.27
N GLU A 320 -30.71 14.03 18.35
CA GLU A 320 -30.15 15.14 17.57
C GLU A 320 -28.61 15.04 17.45
N ASP A 321 -28.13 15.03 16.22
CA ASP A 321 -26.78 15.39 15.74
C ASP A 321 -25.57 14.91 16.57
N LYS A 322 -25.43 13.59 16.73
CA LYS A 322 -24.20 13.00 17.29
C LYS A 322 -23.30 12.44 16.19
N MET A 323 -22.20 13.15 15.91
CA MET A 323 -21.08 12.59 15.15
C MET A 323 -20.57 11.31 15.84
N HIS A 324 -20.59 10.23 15.07
CA HIS A 324 -20.14 8.85 15.30
C HIS A 324 -19.57 8.51 16.69
N SER A 325 -20.32 7.72 17.46
CA SER A 325 -19.75 6.90 18.54
C SER A 325 -18.71 5.93 17.98
N SER A 326 -17.72 5.55 18.80
CA SER A 326 -16.87 4.38 18.53
C SER A 326 -17.71 3.19 18.07
N THR A 327 -17.42 2.65 16.89
CA THR A 327 -18.13 1.49 16.37
C THR A 327 -17.54 0.19 16.92
N ASN A 328 -18.37 -0.85 17.04
CA ASN A 328 -17.94 -2.20 17.36
C ASN A 328 -17.18 -2.81 16.15
N SER A 329 -16.72 -4.06 16.30
CA SER A 329 -16.01 -4.79 15.24
C SER A 329 -16.81 -5.01 13.95
N LEU A 330 -18.13 -4.76 13.97
CA LEU A 330 -19.02 -4.84 12.80
C LEU A 330 -19.34 -3.45 12.21
N GLY A 331 -18.66 -2.38 12.63
CA GLY A 331 -18.91 -1.04 12.11
C GLY A 331 -20.19 -0.37 12.64
N LEU A 332 -20.87 -0.96 13.63
CA LEU A 332 -22.06 -0.38 14.26
C LEU A 332 -21.73 0.42 15.52
N PRO A 333 -22.46 1.49 15.86
CA PRO A 333 -22.31 2.22 17.12
C PRO A 333 -22.17 1.32 18.36
N LEU A 334 -21.17 1.55 19.22
CA LEU A 334 -21.08 0.85 20.51
C LEU A 334 -22.25 1.29 21.40
N ILE A 335 -23.23 0.41 21.59
CA ILE A 335 -24.27 0.58 22.60
C ILE A 335 -23.58 0.72 23.96
N LYS A 336 -23.77 1.87 24.64
CA LYS A 336 -23.24 2.07 26.00
C LYS A 336 -23.81 0.96 26.90
N ARG A 337 -22.92 0.15 27.49
CA ARG A 337 -23.22 -0.93 28.46
C ARG A 337 -24.22 -0.56 29.56
N ALA A 338 -24.35 0.73 29.89
CA ALA A 338 -25.28 1.23 30.90
C ALA A 338 -26.76 0.90 30.60
N GLY A 339 -27.15 0.74 29.33
CA GLY A 339 -28.53 0.36 28.96
C GLY A 339 -28.73 -1.12 28.63
N ALA A 340 -27.64 -1.91 28.50
CA ALA A 340 -27.75 -3.33 28.15
C ALA A 340 -28.27 -4.17 29.33
N GLY A 341 -27.89 -3.82 30.57
CA GLY A 341 -28.27 -4.54 31.78
C GLY A 341 -29.76 -4.44 32.14
N GLU A 342 -30.40 -3.29 31.88
CA GLU A 342 -31.83 -3.09 32.11
C GLU A 342 -32.71 -3.82 31.07
N ILE A 343 -32.18 -4.12 29.89
CA ILE A 343 -32.93 -4.76 28.79
C ILE A 343 -32.95 -6.29 28.92
N PHE A 344 -31.85 -6.91 29.36
CA PHE A 344 -31.83 -8.37 29.60
C PHE A 344 -32.79 -8.78 30.73
N HIS A 345 -33.06 -7.89 31.69
CA HIS A 345 -33.91 -8.20 32.84
C HIS A 345 -35.43 -8.06 32.56
N VAL A 346 -35.82 -7.45 31.43
CA VAL A 346 -37.23 -7.16 31.09
C VAL A 346 -37.70 -7.92 29.83
N LEU A 347 -36.84 -8.76 29.24
CA LEU A 347 -37.25 -9.71 28.19
C LEU A 347 -37.87 -11.00 28.75
N GLU A 348 -37.98 -11.13 30.08
CA GLU A 348 -38.69 -12.23 30.77
C GLU A 348 -40.13 -11.87 31.20
N GLU A 349 -40.55 -10.60 31.18
CA GLU A 349 -41.90 -10.21 31.64
C GLU A 349 -42.84 -9.79 30.50
N ASP A 350 -44.08 -10.26 30.62
CA ASP A 350 -45.14 -10.28 29.61
C ASP A 350 -45.41 -8.96 28.86
N ARG A 351 -45.76 -9.11 27.58
CA ARG A 351 -46.17 -8.04 26.65
C ARG A 351 -47.42 -7.31 27.15
N ASN A 352 -47.25 -6.23 27.89
CA ASN A 352 -48.31 -5.22 28.06
C ASN A 352 -48.26 -4.19 26.93
N LYS A 353 -49.28 -4.23 26.07
CA LYS A 353 -49.57 -3.22 25.04
C LYS A 353 -49.92 -1.90 25.73
N GLY A 354 -49.06 -0.90 25.64
CA GLY A 354 -49.41 0.45 26.11
C GLY A 354 -48.27 1.44 26.29
N ASP A 355 -47.01 1.02 26.27
CA ASP A 355 -45.89 1.94 26.52
C ASP A 355 -44.97 2.01 25.30
N GLU A 356 -45.32 2.87 24.34
CA GLU A 356 -44.54 3.18 23.14
C GLU A 356 -43.38 4.12 23.50
N ASN A 357 -42.33 3.57 24.13
CA ASN A 357 -41.09 4.32 24.31
C ASN A 357 -40.25 4.21 23.02
N PRO A 358 -40.02 5.31 22.26
CA PRO A 358 -39.38 5.27 20.94
C PRO A 358 -38.00 4.59 20.96
N GLY A 359 -37.23 4.79 22.02
CA GLY A 359 -35.90 4.18 22.20
C GLY A 359 -35.90 2.66 22.34
N ARG A 360 -37.02 2.04 22.77
CA ARG A 360 -37.13 0.57 22.89
C ARG A 360 -37.33 -0.09 21.52
N ILE A 361 -38.02 0.59 20.61
CA ILE A 361 -38.25 0.14 19.23
C ILE A 361 -36.95 0.22 18.41
N ASP A 362 -36.13 1.26 18.60
CA ASP A 362 -34.86 1.41 17.87
C ASP A 362 -33.80 0.37 18.26
N VAL A 363 -33.72 -0.02 19.54
CA VAL A 363 -32.82 -1.09 19.97
C VAL A 363 -33.26 -2.46 19.43
N GLU A 364 -34.57 -2.73 19.36
CA GLU A 364 -35.09 -3.93 18.68
C GLU A 364 -34.80 -3.90 17.16
N ARG A 365 -34.85 -2.72 16.52
CA ARG A 365 -34.48 -2.55 15.09
C ARG A 365 -33.02 -2.89 14.82
N ASP A 366 -32.10 -2.41 15.66
CA ASP A 366 -30.66 -2.65 15.52
C ASP A 366 -30.28 -4.10 15.81
N MET A 367 -30.89 -4.71 16.83
CA MET A 367 -30.68 -6.14 17.16
C MET A 367 -31.19 -7.06 16.06
N SER A 368 -32.29 -6.70 15.36
CA SER A 368 -32.79 -7.46 14.21
C SER A 368 -31.84 -7.41 13.00
N LEU A 369 -31.26 -6.25 12.70
CA LEU A 369 -30.28 -6.11 11.61
C LEU A 369 -28.99 -6.88 11.92
N LEU A 370 -28.49 -6.79 13.15
CA LEU A 370 -27.33 -7.55 13.62
C LEU A 370 -27.53 -9.06 13.50
N SER A 371 -28.70 -9.57 13.88
CA SER A 371 -29.04 -10.99 13.73
C SER A 371 -28.99 -11.43 12.28
N VAL A 372 -29.58 -10.63 11.37
CA VAL A 372 -29.66 -10.97 9.95
C VAL A 372 -28.28 -10.92 9.27
N LEU A 373 -27.43 -9.95 9.62
CA LEU A 373 -26.03 -9.92 9.17
C LEU A 373 -25.20 -11.07 9.76
N HIS A 374 -25.42 -11.41 11.03
CA HIS A 374 -24.76 -12.56 11.67
C HIS A 374 -25.13 -13.86 10.94
N ASP A 375 -26.40 -14.07 10.61
CA ASP A 375 -26.85 -15.27 9.92
C ASP A 375 -26.29 -15.33 8.50
N TYR A 376 -26.23 -14.21 7.78
CA TYR A 376 -25.55 -14.13 6.48
C TYR A 376 -24.06 -14.52 6.58
N ASN A 377 -23.34 -13.98 7.57
CA ASN A 377 -21.91 -14.22 7.79
C ASN A 377 -21.59 -15.66 8.25
N LYS A 378 -22.57 -16.39 8.79
CA LYS A 378 -22.40 -17.82 9.13
C LYS A 378 -22.32 -18.71 7.89
N THR A 379 -23.08 -18.37 6.85
CA THR A 379 -23.22 -19.21 5.64
C THR A 379 -22.37 -18.74 4.46
N ASN A 380 -21.92 -17.48 4.48
CA ASN A 380 -21.16 -16.83 3.40
C ASN A 380 -19.85 -16.22 3.92
N TYR A 381 -19.20 -15.39 3.12
CA TYR A 381 -18.12 -14.50 3.56
C TYR A 381 -18.65 -13.36 4.45
N GLN A 382 -17.76 -12.68 5.18
CA GLN A 382 -18.16 -11.63 6.14
C GLN A 382 -18.59 -10.36 5.40
N LEU A 383 -19.78 -9.85 5.71
CA LEU A 383 -20.27 -8.54 5.27
C LEU A 383 -20.28 -7.57 6.45
N ASN A 384 -19.45 -6.54 6.36
CA ASN A 384 -19.30 -5.53 7.41
C ASN A 384 -19.77 -4.16 6.89
N PRO A 385 -20.80 -3.54 7.48
CA PRO A 385 -21.32 -2.26 7.01
C PRO A 385 -20.40 -1.08 7.34
N VAL A 386 -20.33 -0.11 6.42
CA VAL A 386 -19.73 1.21 6.65
C VAL A 386 -20.85 2.24 6.82
N ILE A 387 -20.97 2.77 8.04
CA ILE A 387 -22.00 3.75 8.40
C ILE A 387 -21.49 5.17 8.12
N VAL A 388 -22.31 5.96 7.42
CA VAL A 388 -22.06 7.38 7.15
C VAL A 388 -23.34 8.19 7.47
N SER A 389 -23.22 9.49 7.71
CA SER A 389 -24.42 10.32 7.92
C SER A 389 -25.22 10.43 6.61
N GLN A 390 -26.53 10.68 6.74
CA GLN A 390 -27.39 10.81 5.56
C GLN A 390 -27.01 12.02 4.71
N ASP A 391 -26.67 13.15 5.35
CA ASP A 391 -26.25 14.36 4.66
C ASP A 391 -24.93 14.16 3.92
N ASP A 392 -23.95 13.49 4.54
CA ASP A 392 -22.71 13.12 3.86
C ASP A 392 -22.99 12.20 2.69
N TYR A 393 -23.81 11.16 2.87
CA TYR A 393 -24.15 10.24 1.80
C TYR A 393 -24.82 10.97 0.63
N ASN A 394 -25.73 11.91 0.91
CA ASN A 394 -26.40 12.70 -0.11
C ASN A 394 -25.40 13.59 -0.86
N ALA A 395 -24.55 14.34 -0.17
CA ALA A 395 -23.53 15.22 -0.76
C ALA A 395 -22.41 14.44 -1.49
N TYR A 396 -22.09 13.25 -1.02
CA TYR A 396 -21.11 12.33 -1.57
C TYR A 396 -21.62 11.59 -2.81
N TYR A 397 -22.71 10.82 -2.66
CA TYR A 397 -23.24 9.94 -3.68
C TYR A 397 -24.13 10.71 -4.66
N GLY A 398 -25.17 11.38 -4.16
CA GLY A 398 -26.07 12.21 -4.98
C GLY A 398 -25.43 13.50 -5.48
N GLY A 399 -24.47 14.03 -4.71
CA GLY A 399 -23.67 15.18 -5.07
C GLY A 399 -22.41 14.79 -5.85
N ILE A 400 -21.22 14.94 -5.26
CA ILE A 400 -19.98 15.09 -6.04
C ILE A 400 -19.66 13.86 -6.90
N SER A 401 -20.00 12.64 -6.45
CA SER A 401 -19.75 11.42 -7.20
C SER A 401 -20.57 11.39 -8.49
N ASN A 402 -21.89 11.57 -8.43
CA ASN A 402 -22.75 11.45 -9.62
C ASN A 402 -23.01 12.78 -10.36
N GLY A 403 -22.90 13.91 -9.68
CA GLY A 403 -23.13 15.24 -10.25
C GLY A 403 -21.88 15.95 -10.80
N LEU A 404 -20.67 15.52 -10.38
CA LEU A 404 -19.40 16.07 -10.88
C LEU A 404 -18.48 14.99 -11.46
N LEU A 405 -18.08 13.98 -10.66
CA LEU A 405 -17.08 13.00 -11.07
C LEU A 405 -17.58 12.10 -12.21
N TRP A 406 -18.80 11.57 -12.12
CA TRP A 406 -19.39 10.74 -13.17
C TRP A 406 -19.41 11.44 -14.54
N PRO A 407 -20.07 12.60 -14.73
CA PRO A 407 -20.04 13.29 -16.01
C PRO A 407 -18.64 13.73 -16.44
N ALA A 408 -17.80 14.22 -15.51
CA ALA A 408 -16.44 14.64 -15.84
C ALA A 408 -15.60 13.47 -16.37
N LEU A 409 -15.53 12.34 -15.66
CA LEU A 409 -14.69 11.20 -16.03
C LEU A 409 -15.19 10.49 -17.31
N HIS A 410 -16.45 10.69 -17.70
CA HIS A 410 -17.00 10.26 -19.00
C HIS A 410 -16.80 11.28 -20.14
N ASN A 411 -16.08 12.38 -19.90
CA ASN A 411 -15.90 13.50 -20.85
C ASN A 411 -17.23 14.15 -21.29
N LEU A 412 -18.19 14.25 -20.37
CA LEU A 412 -19.54 14.75 -20.61
C LEU A 412 -19.77 16.00 -19.75
N SER A 413 -18.95 17.03 -19.98
CA SER A 413 -18.94 18.25 -19.17
C SER A 413 -20.27 19.00 -19.16
N GLU A 414 -21.08 18.84 -20.21
CA GLU A 414 -22.42 19.42 -20.34
C GLU A 414 -23.44 18.84 -19.35
N TYR A 415 -23.14 17.69 -18.73
CA TYR A 415 -23.96 17.06 -17.71
C TYR A 415 -23.44 17.30 -16.28
N ILE A 416 -22.35 18.05 -16.10
CA ILE A 416 -21.90 18.48 -14.77
C ILE A 416 -22.92 19.46 -14.19
N VAL A 417 -23.35 19.23 -12.95
CA VAL A 417 -24.37 20.07 -12.31
C VAL A 417 -23.82 21.49 -12.08
N ALA A 418 -24.56 22.50 -12.51
CA ALA A 418 -24.13 23.91 -12.48
C ALA A 418 -23.81 24.45 -11.07
N ILE A 419 -24.37 23.83 -10.01
CA ILE A 419 -24.10 24.23 -8.61
C ILE A 419 -22.62 24.16 -8.25
N TYR A 420 -21.83 23.32 -8.94
CA TYR A 420 -20.39 23.18 -8.70
C TYR A 420 -19.55 24.35 -9.23
N ASP A 421 -20.16 25.28 -9.96
CA ASP A 421 -19.53 26.56 -10.29
C ASP A 421 -19.53 27.52 -9.09
N THR A 422 -20.29 27.21 -8.03
CA THR A 422 -20.26 27.93 -6.75
C THR A 422 -19.17 27.36 -5.83
N PRO A 423 -18.08 28.10 -5.53
CA PRO A 423 -16.93 27.55 -4.81
C PRO A 423 -17.25 26.97 -3.42
N HIS A 424 -18.17 27.60 -2.68
CA HIS A 424 -18.57 27.13 -1.36
C HIS A 424 -19.24 25.75 -1.41
N ILE A 425 -20.17 25.53 -2.35
CA ILE A 425 -20.88 24.26 -2.52
C ILE A 425 -19.89 23.16 -2.95
N LEU A 426 -18.99 23.47 -3.89
CA LEU A 426 -17.95 22.53 -4.32
C LEU A 426 -17.09 22.08 -3.13
N ARG A 427 -16.71 23.04 -2.26
CA ARG A 427 -15.89 22.77 -1.08
C ARG A 427 -16.61 21.92 -0.04
N GLU A 428 -17.87 22.24 0.25
CA GLU A 428 -18.70 21.50 1.20
C GLU A 428 -18.88 20.03 0.76
N HIS A 429 -19.28 19.81 -0.49
CA HIS A 429 -19.44 18.47 -1.05
C HIS A 429 -18.10 17.72 -1.18
N TRP A 430 -16.99 18.44 -1.42
CA TRP A 430 -15.66 17.86 -1.39
C TRP A 430 -15.28 17.36 0.01
N CYS A 431 -15.55 18.16 1.05
CA CYS A 431 -15.31 17.75 2.43
C CYS A 431 -16.12 16.49 2.79
N ALA A 432 -17.39 16.40 2.37
CA ALA A 432 -18.20 15.19 2.54
C ALA A 432 -17.58 13.98 1.84
N TYR A 433 -17.07 14.14 0.61
CA TYR A 433 -16.41 13.06 -0.12
C TYR A 433 -15.12 12.57 0.54
N VAL A 434 -14.30 13.49 1.06
CA VAL A 434 -13.10 13.15 1.85
C VAL A 434 -13.51 12.43 3.13
N ARG A 435 -14.55 12.90 3.83
CA ARG A 435 -15.03 12.33 5.10
C ARG A 435 -15.53 10.90 4.91
N VAL A 436 -16.34 10.66 3.88
CA VAL A 436 -16.81 9.31 3.54
C VAL A 436 -15.63 8.40 3.20
N ASN A 437 -14.70 8.84 2.34
CA ASN A 437 -13.48 8.07 2.01
C ASN A 437 -12.64 7.77 3.27
N TYR A 438 -12.56 8.70 4.22
CA TYR A 438 -11.88 8.50 5.51
C TYR A 438 -12.55 7.42 6.35
N GLN A 439 -13.89 7.40 6.42
CA GLN A 439 -14.62 6.34 7.12
C GLN A 439 -14.41 4.96 6.47
N PHE A 440 -14.45 4.88 5.14
CA PHE A 440 -14.16 3.63 4.42
C PHE A 440 -12.72 3.17 4.67
N ALA A 441 -11.74 4.06 4.57
CA ALA A 441 -10.34 3.76 4.84
C ALA A 441 -10.12 3.26 6.27
N LEU A 442 -10.68 3.95 7.27
CA LEU A 442 -10.55 3.57 8.67
C LEU A 442 -11.16 2.19 8.95
N ASN A 443 -12.35 1.91 8.41
CA ASN A 443 -12.99 0.61 8.57
C ASN A 443 -12.24 -0.51 7.84
N ALA A 444 -11.67 -0.23 6.66
CA ALA A 444 -10.81 -1.19 5.95
C ALA A 444 -9.59 -1.58 6.79
N VAL A 445 -8.86 -0.61 7.34
CA VAL A 445 -7.68 -0.90 8.16
C VAL A 445 -8.04 -1.63 9.46
N ARG A 446 -9.16 -1.28 10.11
CA ARG A 446 -9.64 -1.98 11.32
C ARG A 446 -9.97 -3.45 11.09
N ASN A 447 -10.45 -3.79 9.90
CA ASN A 447 -10.83 -5.16 9.54
C ASN A 447 -9.69 -5.95 8.88
N SER A 448 -8.58 -5.28 8.52
CA SER A 448 -7.42 -5.89 7.89
C SER A 448 -6.41 -6.41 8.92
N ARG A 449 -5.79 -7.54 8.61
CA ARG A 449 -4.54 -7.99 9.21
C ARG A 449 -3.35 -7.57 8.32
N PRO A 450 -2.11 -7.50 8.85
CA PRO A 450 -0.95 -7.08 8.06
C PRO A 450 -0.72 -7.84 6.74
N GLN A 451 -1.16 -9.09 6.64
CA GLN A 451 -1.06 -9.96 5.45
C GLN A 451 -2.20 -9.81 4.45
N ASP A 452 -3.33 -9.21 4.83
CA ASP A 452 -4.54 -9.18 4.00
C ASP A 452 -4.36 -8.24 2.80
N PHE A 453 -4.98 -8.59 1.67
CA PHE A 453 -5.04 -7.74 0.49
C PHE A 453 -6.32 -6.91 0.50
N ILE A 454 -6.20 -5.58 0.49
CA ILE A 454 -7.36 -4.68 0.46
C ILE A 454 -7.65 -4.30 -1.00
N TRP A 455 -8.83 -4.67 -1.50
CA TRP A 455 -9.26 -4.38 -2.86
C TRP A 455 -10.35 -3.30 -2.88
N ILE A 456 -9.99 -2.11 -3.35
CA ILE A 456 -10.89 -0.95 -3.43
C ILE A 456 -11.51 -0.84 -4.83
N HIS A 457 -12.81 -0.57 -4.89
CA HIS A 457 -13.52 -0.43 -6.15
C HIS A 457 -14.12 0.97 -6.37
N ASP A 458 -13.80 1.48 -7.56
CA ASP A 458 -14.50 2.52 -8.30
C ASP A 458 -14.36 3.97 -7.81
N TYR A 459 -14.82 4.91 -8.65
CA TYR A 459 -14.64 6.38 -8.51
C TYR A 459 -15.16 6.99 -7.20
N HIS A 460 -15.99 6.25 -6.47
CA HIS A 460 -16.49 6.61 -5.16
C HIS A 460 -15.38 6.65 -4.09
N LEU A 461 -14.32 5.84 -4.23
CA LEU A 461 -13.36 5.54 -3.16
C LEU A 461 -11.90 5.86 -3.54
N MET A 462 -11.68 6.81 -4.46
CA MET A 462 -10.35 7.11 -5.02
C MET A 462 -9.33 7.68 -4.01
N LEU A 463 -9.78 8.18 -2.84
CA LEU A 463 -8.90 8.76 -1.84
C LEU A 463 -8.43 7.77 -0.77
N THR A 464 -9.07 6.61 -0.70
CA THR A 464 -8.86 5.62 0.37
C THR A 464 -7.40 5.14 0.44
N GLY A 465 -6.72 4.99 -0.69
CA GLY A 465 -5.30 4.59 -0.74
C GLY A 465 -4.42 5.55 0.06
N GLN A 466 -4.54 6.86 -0.18
CA GLN A 466 -3.79 7.87 0.56
C GLN A 466 -4.10 7.83 2.06
N LEU A 467 -5.39 7.74 2.41
CA LEU A 467 -5.86 7.76 3.79
C LEU A 467 -5.40 6.52 4.58
N MET A 468 -5.45 5.34 3.96
CA MET A 468 -4.98 4.10 4.57
C MET A 468 -3.46 4.09 4.75
N ARG A 469 -2.69 4.63 3.81
CA ARG A 469 -1.21 4.72 3.93
C ARG A 469 -0.77 5.61 5.08
N SER A 470 -1.55 6.64 5.42
CA SER A 470 -1.32 7.43 6.62
C SER A 470 -1.55 6.64 7.91
N LEU A 471 -2.50 5.68 7.89
CA LEU A 471 -2.79 4.79 9.03
C LEU A 471 -1.77 3.66 9.15
N ASP A 472 -1.39 3.02 8.05
CA ASP A 472 -0.36 1.99 8.01
C ASP A 472 0.33 1.94 6.64
N SER A 473 1.64 2.20 6.64
CA SER A 473 2.47 2.18 5.44
C SER A 473 2.69 0.78 4.87
N ASN A 474 2.43 -0.28 5.64
CA ASN A 474 2.70 -1.67 5.29
C ASN A 474 1.50 -2.41 4.68
N LEU A 475 0.37 -1.74 4.44
CA LEU A 475 -0.79 -2.37 3.81
C LEU A 475 -0.51 -2.76 2.36
N GLU A 476 -1.20 -3.76 1.83
CA GLU A 476 -1.26 -4.03 0.40
C GLU A 476 -2.64 -3.62 -0.10
N VAL A 477 -2.68 -2.63 -0.99
CA VAL A 477 -3.94 -1.99 -1.40
C VAL A 477 -4.00 -1.88 -2.92
N GLY A 478 -4.95 -2.60 -3.53
CA GLY A 478 -5.30 -2.46 -4.94
C GLY A 478 -6.50 -1.56 -5.15
N PHE A 479 -6.53 -0.86 -6.28
CA PHE A 479 -7.70 -0.08 -6.73
C PHE A 479 -8.09 -0.47 -8.15
N PHE A 480 -9.38 -0.68 -8.41
CA PHE A 480 -9.87 -0.91 -9.77
C PHE A 480 -10.94 0.13 -10.14
N LEU A 481 -10.72 0.88 -11.22
CA LEU A 481 -11.66 1.86 -11.73
C LEU A 481 -12.57 1.22 -12.79
N HIS A 482 -13.86 1.13 -12.49
CA HIS A 482 -14.83 0.44 -13.36
C HIS A 482 -15.34 1.32 -14.51
N ILE A 483 -15.36 2.63 -14.29
CA ILE A 483 -15.75 3.64 -15.28
C ILE A 483 -14.55 4.12 -16.11
N PRO A 484 -14.76 4.87 -17.22
CA PRO A 484 -13.66 5.49 -17.94
C PRO A 484 -12.91 6.50 -17.07
N PHE A 485 -11.65 6.78 -17.43
CA PHE A 485 -10.88 7.91 -16.91
C PHE A 485 -10.59 8.90 -18.04
N GLN A 486 -11.62 9.64 -18.44
CA GLN A 486 -11.56 10.59 -19.55
C GLN A 486 -12.04 11.99 -19.13
N PRO A 487 -11.41 12.64 -18.15
CA PRO A 487 -11.80 13.99 -17.78
C PRO A 487 -11.59 15.00 -18.93
N PRO A 488 -12.44 16.05 -19.03
CA PRO A 488 -12.28 17.12 -20.02
C PRO A 488 -10.99 17.92 -19.78
N ASP A 489 -10.49 18.60 -20.80
CA ASP A 489 -9.18 19.27 -20.75
C ASP A 489 -9.10 20.40 -19.70
N ASN A 490 -10.23 21.03 -19.36
CA ASN A 490 -10.32 22.05 -18.32
C ASN A 490 -10.57 21.49 -16.91
N TRP A 491 -10.64 20.16 -16.71
CA TRP A 491 -10.94 19.56 -15.41
C TRP A 491 -9.94 19.99 -14.32
N MET A 492 -8.65 20.01 -14.65
CA MET A 492 -7.57 20.40 -13.74
C MET A 492 -7.53 21.90 -13.43
N THR A 493 -8.17 22.75 -14.25
CA THR A 493 -8.24 24.20 -14.00
C THR A 493 -9.54 24.58 -13.32
N LYS A 494 -10.68 24.08 -13.80
CA LYS A 494 -12.03 24.40 -13.29
C LYS A 494 -12.31 23.74 -11.93
N TYR A 495 -11.93 22.47 -11.76
CA TYR A 495 -12.24 21.68 -10.56
C TYR A 495 -10.97 21.26 -9.80
N ARG A 496 -9.97 22.14 -9.78
CA ARG A 496 -8.65 21.87 -9.20
C ARG A 496 -8.70 21.31 -7.77
N LEU A 497 -9.60 21.84 -6.94
CA LEU A 497 -9.81 21.39 -5.55
C LEU A 497 -10.08 19.87 -5.44
N VAL A 498 -10.72 19.30 -6.45
CA VAL A 498 -11.13 17.88 -6.51
C VAL A 498 -10.16 17.08 -7.38
N ALA A 499 -9.80 17.61 -8.54
CA ALA A 499 -9.03 16.91 -9.56
C ALA A 499 -7.58 16.65 -9.12
N GLU A 500 -6.92 17.63 -8.50
CA GLU A 500 -5.52 17.52 -8.09
C GLU A 500 -5.31 16.48 -6.98
N PRO A 501 -6.12 16.46 -5.90
CA PRO A 501 -6.01 15.41 -4.88
C PRO A 501 -6.32 14.01 -5.41
N ILE A 502 -7.34 13.83 -6.27
CA ILE A 502 -7.67 12.53 -6.86
C ILE A 502 -6.50 11.96 -7.66
N LEU A 503 -5.90 12.79 -8.53
CA LEU A 503 -4.79 12.39 -9.37
C LEU A 503 -3.61 11.85 -8.53
N ARG A 504 -3.29 12.53 -7.43
CA ARG A 504 -2.23 12.09 -6.49
C ARG A 504 -2.63 10.90 -5.64
N ALA A 505 -3.87 10.85 -5.15
CA ALA A 505 -4.32 9.80 -4.23
C ALA A 505 -4.33 8.42 -4.89
N ILE A 506 -4.64 8.34 -6.19
CA ILE A 506 -4.55 7.09 -6.96
C ILE A 506 -3.11 6.54 -6.98
N LEU A 507 -2.08 7.40 -6.92
CA LEU A 507 -0.66 6.96 -6.81
C LEU A 507 -0.28 6.42 -5.42
N ARG A 508 -1.21 6.37 -4.46
CA ARG A 508 -0.99 5.82 -3.11
C ARG A 508 -1.47 4.38 -2.94
N PHE A 509 -2.13 3.83 -3.96
CA PHE A 509 -2.38 2.40 -4.06
C PHE A 509 -1.08 1.68 -4.46
N THR A 510 -0.95 0.41 -4.06
CA THR A 510 0.14 -0.46 -4.53
C THR A 510 -0.01 -0.75 -6.02
N LYS A 511 -1.24 -1.04 -6.43
CA LYS A 511 -1.58 -1.38 -7.81
C LYS A 511 -2.95 -0.82 -8.20
N VAL A 512 -3.07 -0.36 -9.45
CA VAL A 512 -4.29 0.25 -10.00
C VAL A 512 -4.62 -0.39 -11.35
N GLY A 513 -5.86 -0.83 -11.50
CA GLY A 513 -6.37 -1.40 -12.74
C GLY A 513 -7.36 -0.47 -13.42
N PHE A 514 -7.24 -0.37 -14.73
CA PHE A 514 -8.16 0.32 -15.63
C PHE A 514 -8.84 -0.67 -16.56
N GLN A 515 -9.99 -0.28 -17.12
CA GLN A 515 -10.70 -1.09 -18.11
C GLN A 515 -9.98 -1.14 -19.46
N THR A 516 -9.37 -0.03 -19.89
CA THR A 516 -8.80 0.12 -21.22
C THR A 516 -7.45 0.84 -21.20
N HIS A 517 -6.61 0.58 -22.22
CA HIS A 517 -5.39 1.34 -22.47
C HIS A 517 -5.64 2.83 -22.58
N ARG A 518 -6.72 3.22 -23.26
CA ARG A 518 -7.13 4.62 -23.43
C ARG A 518 -7.27 5.36 -22.10
N ASP A 519 -7.83 4.71 -21.09
CA ASP A 519 -8.04 5.29 -19.76
C ASP A 519 -6.75 5.38 -18.95
N ARG A 520 -5.95 4.30 -18.95
CA ARG A 520 -4.63 4.29 -18.32
C ARG A 520 -3.71 5.37 -18.91
N GLU A 521 -3.64 5.47 -20.24
CA GLU A 521 -2.81 6.46 -20.93
C GLU A 521 -3.24 7.90 -20.59
N LYS A 522 -4.55 8.19 -20.58
CA LYS A 522 -5.05 9.52 -20.19
C LYS A 522 -4.66 9.86 -18.75
N TYR A 523 -4.76 8.89 -17.84
CA TYR A 523 -4.30 9.06 -16.45
C TYR A 523 -2.80 9.36 -16.38
N VAL A 524 -1.95 8.55 -17.03
CA VAL A 524 -0.48 8.73 -17.06
C VAL A 524 -0.10 10.09 -17.66
N GLN A 525 -0.78 10.53 -18.72
CA GLN A 525 -0.56 11.85 -19.33
C GLN A 525 -0.85 12.98 -18.34
N LEU A 526 -1.95 12.90 -17.59
CA LEU A 526 -2.29 13.90 -16.58
C LEU A 526 -1.31 13.88 -15.40
N VAL A 527 -0.88 12.70 -14.94
CA VAL A 527 0.17 12.57 -13.92
C VAL A 527 1.46 13.25 -14.39
N ARG A 528 1.93 12.93 -15.60
CA ARG A 528 3.15 13.52 -16.18
C ARG A 528 3.06 15.05 -16.28
N LYS A 529 1.88 15.60 -16.56
CA LYS A 529 1.66 17.03 -16.76
C LYS A 529 1.52 17.82 -15.44
N TYR A 530 0.85 17.25 -14.44
CA TYR A 530 0.41 18.00 -13.26
C TYR A 530 1.03 17.56 -11.93
N VAL A 531 1.67 16.38 -11.87
CA VAL A 531 2.31 15.89 -10.65
C VAL A 531 3.82 16.12 -10.74
N ALA A 532 4.35 16.99 -9.88
CA ALA A 532 5.77 17.29 -9.84
C ALA A 532 6.58 16.12 -9.24
N ARG A 533 7.86 16.01 -9.63
CA ARG A 533 8.82 15.03 -9.07
C ARG A 533 8.39 13.57 -9.19
N VAL A 534 7.57 13.25 -10.19
CA VAL A 534 7.17 11.89 -10.52
C VAL A 534 8.21 11.20 -11.39
N ARG A 535 8.46 9.91 -11.14
CA ARG A 535 9.24 9.03 -12.02
C ARG A 535 8.29 8.02 -12.64
N ILE A 536 8.25 7.95 -13.96
CA ILE A 536 7.34 7.07 -14.71
C ILE A 536 8.21 6.12 -15.55
N ARG A 537 7.98 4.82 -15.41
CA ARG A 537 8.58 3.76 -16.24
C ARG A 537 7.46 2.94 -16.88
N PHE A 538 7.64 2.55 -18.14
CA PHE A 538 6.72 1.66 -18.84
C PHE A 538 7.47 0.39 -19.24
N GLU A 539 6.87 -0.76 -18.97
CA GLU A 539 7.46 -2.06 -19.24
C GLU A 539 6.59 -2.78 -20.28
N ALA A 540 7.01 -2.71 -21.54
CA ALA A 540 6.21 -3.16 -22.69
C ALA A 540 5.86 -4.66 -22.64
N ASN A 541 6.76 -5.50 -22.11
CA ASN A 541 6.60 -6.96 -22.09
C ASN A 541 5.39 -7.43 -21.26
N VAL A 542 5.00 -6.67 -20.25
CA VAL A 542 3.84 -6.97 -19.38
C VAL A 542 2.75 -5.89 -19.48
N ASP A 543 2.99 -4.87 -20.30
CA ASP A 543 2.11 -3.71 -20.46
C ASP A 543 1.74 -3.02 -19.12
N ILE A 544 2.75 -2.71 -18.29
CA ILE A 544 2.57 -2.06 -16.99
C ILE A 544 3.33 -0.74 -16.91
N TYR A 545 2.68 0.29 -16.34
CA TYR A 545 3.37 1.49 -15.87
C TYR A 545 3.74 1.38 -14.40
N THR A 546 4.97 1.73 -14.06
CA THR A 546 5.42 1.90 -12.68
C THR A 546 5.65 3.38 -12.42
N ILE A 547 4.93 3.95 -11.46
CA ILE A 547 4.98 5.37 -11.11
C ILE A 547 5.44 5.56 -9.68
N THR A 548 6.56 6.25 -9.47
CA THR A 548 7.07 6.64 -8.14
C THR A 548 6.82 8.12 -7.88
N HIS A 549 6.17 8.45 -6.77
CA HIS A 549 5.88 9.81 -6.30
C HIS A 549 6.04 9.91 -4.78
N GLU A 550 6.90 10.80 -4.29
CA GLU A 550 7.16 11.02 -2.85
C GLU A 550 7.51 9.74 -2.07
N GLY A 551 8.36 8.88 -2.65
CA GLY A 551 8.81 7.63 -2.04
C GLY A 551 7.80 6.48 -2.10
N TRP A 552 6.62 6.71 -2.69
CA TRP A 552 5.62 5.68 -2.95
C TRP A 552 5.65 5.25 -4.40
N THR A 553 5.50 3.96 -4.66
CA THR A 553 5.44 3.42 -6.01
C THR A 553 4.12 2.69 -6.24
N CYS A 554 3.51 2.94 -7.39
CA CYS A 554 2.23 2.39 -7.81
C CYS A 554 2.37 1.78 -9.21
N SER A 555 1.86 0.56 -9.38
CA SER A 555 1.80 -0.13 -10.67
C SER A 555 0.42 0.08 -11.33
N LEU A 556 0.38 0.42 -12.62
CA LEU A 556 -0.85 0.65 -13.38
C LEU A 556 -0.97 -0.37 -14.51
N GLY A 557 -2.07 -1.12 -14.55
CA GLY A 557 -2.37 -2.13 -15.57
C GLY A 557 -3.76 -1.97 -16.19
N VAL A 558 -4.03 -2.75 -17.25
CA VAL A 558 -5.32 -2.80 -17.94
C VAL A 558 -5.91 -4.19 -17.79
N PHE A 559 -7.09 -4.29 -17.19
CA PHE A 559 -7.79 -5.56 -16.95
C PHE A 559 -9.27 -5.40 -17.37
N PRO A 560 -9.61 -5.74 -18.62
CA PRO A 560 -10.97 -5.61 -19.13
C PRO A 560 -11.94 -6.51 -18.36
N VAL A 561 -12.84 -5.94 -17.56
CA VAL A 561 -13.79 -6.75 -16.78
C VAL A 561 -14.74 -7.54 -17.69
N SER A 562 -15.11 -8.74 -17.27
CA SER A 562 -16.00 -9.64 -18.03
C SER A 562 -17.18 -10.13 -17.20
N ILE A 563 -17.89 -11.15 -17.69
CA ILE A 563 -19.00 -11.79 -16.98
C ILE A 563 -18.65 -13.23 -16.60
N LYS A 564 -19.42 -13.81 -15.68
CA LYS A 564 -19.38 -15.24 -15.41
C LYS A 564 -20.11 -15.98 -16.51
N ASN A 565 -19.38 -16.47 -17.51
CA ASN A 565 -19.97 -16.99 -18.76
C ASN A 565 -20.96 -18.14 -18.50
N GLU A 566 -20.62 -19.09 -17.62
CA GLU A 566 -21.44 -20.27 -17.36
C GLU A 566 -22.81 -19.93 -16.74
N ASP A 567 -22.89 -18.88 -15.92
CA ASP A 567 -24.15 -18.39 -15.33
C ASP A 567 -25.18 -17.98 -16.40
N PHE A 568 -24.72 -17.45 -17.53
CA PHE A 568 -25.56 -17.04 -18.65
C PHE A 568 -25.84 -18.21 -19.59
N LEU A 569 -24.83 -19.03 -19.88
CA LEU A 569 -24.96 -20.21 -20.74
C LEU A 569 -25.91 -21.25 -20.15
N GLN A 570 -25.90 -21.46 -18.82
CA GLN A 570 -26.81 -22.38 -18.17
C GLN A 570 -28.28 -21.99 -18.40
N ILE A 571 -28.58 -20.70 -18.34
CA ILE A 571 -29.93 -20.19 -18.58
C ILE A 571 -30.25 -20.21 -20.08
N ALA A 572 -29.29 -19.87 -20.95
CA ALA A 572 -29.48 -19.88 -22.40
C ALA A 572 -29.74 -21.30 -22.94
N ARG A 573 -29.13 -22.32 -22.32
CA ARG A 573 -29.30 -23.75 -22.66
C ARG A 573 -30.58 -24.38 -22.07
N ASP A 574 -31.27 -23.70 -21.15
CA ASP A 574 -32.53 -24.19 -20.58
C ASP A 574 -33.61 -24.26 -21.69
N PRO A 575 -34.22 -25.44 -21.93
CA PRO A 575 -35.31 -25.58 -22.89
C PRO A 575 -36.47 -24.59 -22.69
N GLN A 576 -36.77 -24.21 -21.45
CA GLN A 576 -37.83 -23.22 -21.18
C GLN A 576 -37.44 -21.82 -21.69
N THR A 577 -36.17 -21.44 -21.56
CA THR A 577 -35.65 -20.17 -22.09
C THR A 577 -35.70 -20.16 -23.62
N ALA A 578 -35.37 -21.29 -24.27
CA ALA A 578 -35.46 -21.42 -25.73
C ALA A 578 -36.91 -21.30 -26.24
N ILE A 579 -37.87 -21.96 -25.58
CA ILE A 579 -39.30 -21.81 -25.88
C ILE A 579 -39.74 -20.35 -25.70
N MET A 580 -39.32 -19.71 -24.60
CA MET A 580 -39.61 -18.30 -24.34
C MET A 580 -39.01 -17.39 -25.41
N ALA A 581 -37.80 -17.67 -25.90
CA ALA A 581 -37.15 -16.92 -26.97
C ALA A 581 -37.94 -17.00 -28.29
N ASP A 582 -38.41 -18.19 -28.66
CA ASP A 582 -39.27 -18.39 -29.84
C ASP A 582 -40.60 -17.64 -29.72
N GLU A 583 -41.22 -17.65 -28.54
CA GLU A 583 -42.44 -16.87 -28.26
C GLU A 583 -42.18 -15.36 -28.36
N ILE A 584 -41.08 -14.88 -27.78
CA ILE A 584 -40.66 -13.47 -27.87
C ILE A 584 -40.48 -13.06 -29.33
N ARG A 585 -39.76 -13.88 -30.12
CA ARG A 585 -39.52 -13.62 -31.55
C ARG A 585 -40.84 -13.55 -32.32
N LYS A 586 -41.73 -14.54 -32.14
CA LYS A 586 -43.06 -14.54 -32.75
C LYS A 586 -43.86 -13.31 -32.38
N ASN A 587 -43.84 -12.89 -31.11
CA ASN A 587 -44.60 -11.74 -30.63
C ASN A 587 -44.07 -10.42 -31.19
N LEU A 588 -42.74 -10.22 -31.21
CA LEU A 588 -42.14 -8.98 -31.72
C LEU A 588 -42.31 -8.82 -33.23
N LEU A 589 -42.35 -9.92 -33.98
CA LEU A 589 -42.53 -9.91 -35.45
C LEU A 589 -43.96 -10.25 -35.91
N ALA A 590 -44.92 -10.45 -34.99
CA ALA A 590 -46.28 -10.90 -35.32
C ALA A 590 -46.97 -10.00 -36.37
N ASN A 591 -46.73 -8.69 -36.27
CA ASN A 591 -47.30 -7.69 -37.16
C ASN A 591 -46.32 -7.24 -38.26
N SER A 592 -45.15 -7.85 -38.38
CA SER A 592 -44.15 -7.50 -39.39
C SER A 592 -44.39 -8.24 -40.72
N LEU A 593 -43.83 -7.69 -41.79
CA LEU A 593 -43.64 -8.34 -43.08
C LEU A 593 -42.48 -9.34 -42.99
N SER A 594 -42.44 -10.33 -43.90
CA SER A 594 -41.39 -11.36 -43.94
C SER A 594 -39.99 -10.75 -44.09
N GLY A 595 -38.96 -11.35 -43.48
CA GLY A 595 -37.58 -10.87 -43.59
C GLY A 595 -37.27 -9.60 -42.78
N GLY A 596 -38.06 -9.33 -41.74
CA GLY A 596 -37.76 -8.33 -40.73
C GLY A 596 -36.79 -8.84 -39.66
N CYS A 597 -35.98 -7.93 -39.13
CA CYS A 597 -34.98 -8.18 -38.09
C CYS A 597 -35.42 -7.57 -36.75
N ILE A 598 -35.08 -8.27 -35.66
CA ILE A 598 -35.21 -7.79 -34.28
C ILE A 598 -33.87 -7.18 -33.85
N PHE A 599 -33.87 -5.87 -33.69
CA PHE A 599 -32.80 -5.13 -33.04
C PHE A 599 -33.09 -5.09 -31.54
N PHE A 600 -32.17 -5.54 -30.70
CA PHE A 600 -32.35 -5.54 -29.25
C PHE A 600 -31.30 -4.68 -28.55
N SER A 601 -31.77 -3.85 -27.62
CA SER A 601 -30.91 -3.03 -26.78
C SER A 601 -31.45 -2.97 -25.35
N VAL A 602 -30.57 -3.14 -24.38
CA VAL A 602 -30.90 -3.12 -22.96
C VAL A 602 -29.82 -2.39 -22.20
N GLU A 603 -30.17 -1.25 -21.62
CA GLU A 603 -29.21 -0.38 -20.94
C GLU A 603 -29.85 0.30 -19.74
N ARG A 604 -29.03 0.79 -18.81
CA ARG A 604 -29.51 1.72 -17.77
C ARG A 604 -29.97 3.02 -18.43
N PHE A 605 -31.01 3.66 -17.90
CA PHE A 605 -31.57 4.88 -18.49
C PHE A 605 -30.74 6.13 -18.15
N ASP A 606 -29.52 6.14 -18.66
CA ASP A 606 -28.43 7.07 -18.33
C ASP A 606 -27.92 7.75 -19.60
N TYR A 607 -27.59 9.04 -19.52
CA TYR A 607 -27.12 9.84 -20.67
C TYR A 607 -25.80 9.32 -21.28
N THR A 608 -25.02 8.56 -20.51
CA THR A 608 -23.81 7.88 -21.02
C THR A 608 -24.13 6.81 -22.07
N LYS A 609 -25.37 6.32 -22.14
CA LYS A 609 -25.78 5.18 -22.99
C LYS A 609 -26.23 5.56 -24.39
N GLY A 610 -26.29 6.85 -24.73
CA GLY A 610 -26.56 7.28 -26.10
C GLY A 610 -27.91 6.82 -26.67
N ILE A 611 -28.89 6.54 -25.81
CA ILE A 611 -30.24 6.10 -26.19
C ILE A 611 -30.92 7.15 -27.07
N TYR A 612 -30.79 8.43 -26.74
CA TYR A 612 -31.37 9.52 -27.52
C TYR A 612 -30.84 9.55 -28.97
N GLU A 613 -29.53 9.48 -29.15
CA GLU A 613 -28.88 9.45 -30.45
C GLU A 613 -29.27 8.20 -31.25
N LYS A 614 -29.31 7.03 -30.59
CA LYS A 614 -29.78 5.77 -31.17
C LYS A 614 -31.22 5.88 -31.70
N LEU A 615 -32.13 6.49 -30.94
CA LEU A 615 -33.52 6.71 -31.36
C LEU A 615 -33.60 7.68 -32.57
N LYS A 616 -32.77 8.73 -32.60
CA LYS A 616 -32.70 9.64 -33.77
C LYS A 616 -32.25 8.91 -35.04
N ALA A 617 -31.20 8.10 -34.94
CA ALA A 617 -30.73 7.27 -36.05
C ALA A 617 -31.77 6.23 -36.47
N TRP A 618 -32.46 5.60 -35.51
CA TRP A 618 -33.55 4.67 -35.81
C TRP A 618 -34.71 5.32 -36.57
N ARG A 619 -35.07 6.56 -36.22
CA ARG A 619 -36.06 7.34 -36.98
C ARG A 619 -35.59 7.61 -38.41
N ASN A 620 -34.34 8.06 -38.55
CA ASN A 620 -33.79 8.43 -39.85
C ASN A 620 -33.54 7.23 -40.77
N PHE A 621 -33.23 6.06 -40.21
CA PHE A 621 -33.13 4.79 -40.91
C PHE A 621 -34.36 4.50 -41.77
N PHE A 622 -35.58 4.68 -41.25
CA PHE A 622 -36.80 4.48 -42.05
C PHE A 622 -37.06 5.60 -43.07
N ASN A 623 -36.61 6.83 -42.81
CA ASN A 623 -36.70 7.91 -43.79
C ASN A 623 -35.80 7.66 -45.00
N LYS A 624 -34.61 7.09 -44.76
CA LYS A 624 -33.59 6.82 -45.77
C LYS A 624 -33.83 5.50 -46.51
N TYR A 625 -34.35 4.50 -45.80
CA TYR A 625 -34.64 3.15 -46.33
C TYR A 625 -36.13 2.77 -46.11
N PRO A 626 -37.08 3.40 -46.84
CA PRO A 626 -38.51 3.15 -46.66
C PRO A 626 -38.93 1.69 -46.91
N GLU A 627 -38.15 0.91 -47.66
CA GLU A 627 -38.40 -0.51 -47.92
C GLU A 627 -38.31 -1.40 -46.67
N ARG A 628 -37.72 -0.88 -45.60
CA ARG A 628 -37.62 -1.54 -44.29
C ARG A 628 -38.84 -1.25 -43.38
N ILE A 629 -39.68 -0.28 -43.73
CA ILE A 629 -40.91 0.03 -43.00
C ILE A 629 -41.85 -1.19 -43.03
N GLY A 630 -42.41 -1.55 -41.87
CA GLY A 630 -43.25 -2.74 -41.73
C GLY A 630 -42.47 -4.04 -41.51
N ARG A 631 -41.12 -4.02 -41.54
CA ARG A 631 -40.28 -5.21 -41.35
C ARG A 631 -39.55 -5.19 -40.00
N ASP A 632 -38.65 -4.23 -39.83
CA ASP A 632 -37.69 -4.23 -38.72
C ASP A 632 -38.25 -3.61 -37.45
N VAL A 633 -37.88 -4.16 -36.29
CA VAL A 633 -38.35 -3.67 -34.99
C VAL A 633 -37.15 -3.48 -34.06
N LEU A 634 -37.06 -2.31 -33.43
CA LEU A 634 -36.15 -2.07 -32.31
C LEU A 634 -36.89 -2.31 -31.01
N PHE A 635 -36.36 -3.22 -30.19
CA PHE A 635 -36.78 -3.40 -28.81
C PHE A 635 -35.73 -2.78 -27.88
N GLN A 636 -36.07 -1.63 -27.28
CA GLN A 636 -35.23 -0.90 -26.34
C GLN A 636 -35.78 -1.03 -24.92
N VAL A 637 -34.98 -1.60 -24.03
CA VAL A 637 -35.22 -1.63 -22.59
C VAL A 637 -34.30 -0.60 -21.93
N ALA A 638 -34.86 0.41 -21.27
CA ALA A 638 -34.14 1.50 -20.63
C ALA A 638 -34.48 1.52 -19.13
N VAL A 639 -33.68 0.82 -18.31
CA VAL A 639 -34.00 0.61 -16.89
C VAL A 639 -33.86 1.92 -16.11
N THR A 640 -34.98 2.44 -15.61
CA THR A 640 -35.05 3.73 -14.92
C THR A 640 -34.11 3.77 -13.71
N ASN A 641 -33.32 4.83 -13.60
CA ASN A 641 -32.41 5.05 -12.48
C ASN A 641 -32.29 6.54 -12.12
N ARG A 642 -31.82 6.85 -10.90
CA ARG A 642 -31.30 8.16 -10.48
C ARG A 642 -32.14 9.41 -10.85
N ARG A 643 -33.47 9.27 -10.92
CA ARG A 643 -34.36 10.36 -11.37
C ARG A 643 -34.39 11.58 -10.44
N SER A 644 -33.83 11.48 -9.23
CA SER A 644 -33.62 12.61 -8.32
C SER A 644 -32.61 13.63 -8.84
N VAL A 645 -31.72 13.23 -9.76
CA VAL A 645 -30.75 14.12 -10.40
C VAL A 645 -31.39 14.74 -11.65
N GLU A 646 -31.41 16.07 -11.72
CA GLU A 646 -32.12 16.83 -12.76
C GLU A 646 -31.69 16.46 -14.19
N SER A 647 -30.39 16.27 -14.42
CA SER A 647 -29.83 15.91 -15.72
C SER A 647 -30.31 14.55 -16.22
N TYR A 648 -30.50 13.57 -15.32
CA TYR A 648 -31.06 12.26 -15.66
C TYR A 648 -32.54 12.40 -16.05
N ARG A 649 -33.32 13.14 -15.26
CA ARG A 649 -34.76 13.33 -15.52
C ARG A 649 -35.01 13.96 -16.89
N HIS A 650 -34.32 15.06 -17.22
CA HIS A 650 -34.48 15.72 -18.51
C HIS A 650 -34.10 14.83 -19.69
N TYR A 651 -33.01 14.07 -19.56
CA TYR A 651 -32.60 13.11 -20.60
C TYR A 651 -33.65 11.99 -20.80
N GLN A 652 -34.16 11.44 -19.70
CA GLN A 652 -35.16 10.37 -19.71
C GLN A 652 -36.46 10.84 -20.38
N ASP A 653 -36.97 12.01 -19.99
CA ASP A 653 -38.21 12.58 -20.54
C ASP A 653 -38.06 12.87 -22.05
N ALA A 654 -36.90 13.37 -22.49
CA ALA A 654 -36.61 13.61 -23.91
C ALA A 654 -36.56 12.32 -24.75
N CYS A 655 -36.01 11.23 -24.20
CA CYS A 655 -35.97 9.93 -24.88
C CYS A 655 -37.38 9.33 -25.02
N VAL A 656 -38.21 9.40 -23.97
CA VAL A 656 -39.59 8.90 -24.01
C VAL A 656 -40.43 9.68 -25.02
N ALA A 657 -40.30 11.01 -25.05
CA ALA A 657 -40.99 11.84 -26.03
C ALA A 657 -40.60 11.46 -27.48
N LEU A 658 -39.31 11.25 -27.75
CA LEU A 658 -38.83 10.83 -29.07
C LEU A 658 -39.29 9.41 -29.42
N ALA A 659 -39.33 8.48 -28.47
CA ALA A 659 -39.81 7.12 -28.69
C ALA A 659 -41.29 7.12 -29.11
N ASN A 660 -42.12 7.93 -28.46
CA ASN A 660 -43.53 8.11 -28.81
C ASN A 660 -43.68 8.74 -30.20
N ASP A 661 -42.91 9.79 -30.50
CA ASP A 661 -42.89 10.45 -31.81
C ASP A 661 -42.56 9.48 -32.96
N ILE A 662 -41.53 8.64 -32.80
CA ILE A 662 -41.17 7.59 -33.77
C ILE A 662 -42.35 6.65 -34.00
N ASN A 663 -42.95 6.20 -32.90
CA ASN A 663 -44.12 5.34 -32.89
C ASN A 663 -45.40 6.07 -33.26
N GLU A 664 -45.43 7.35 -33.62
CA GLU A 664 -46.58 8.07 -34.17
C GLU A 664 -46.39 8.36 -35.66
N GLN A 665 -45.20 8.81 -36.04
CA GLN A 665 -44.88 9.24 -37.40
C GLN A 665 -44.65 8.06 -38.36
N ILE A 666 -43.97 7.01 -37.92
CA ILE A 666 -43.60 5.88 -38.79
C ILE A 666 -44.71 4.81 -38.70
N ARG A 667 -45.39 4.59 -39.83
CA ARG A 667 -46.51 3.64 -39.98
C ARG A 667 -46.35 2.81 -41.23
N CYS A 668 -46.80 1.57 -41.18
CA CYS A 668 -46.91 0.71 -42.35
C CYS A 668 -48.39 0.62 -42.77
N PRO A 669 -48.77 1.09 -43.97
CA PRO A 669 -50.14 0.95 -44.46
C PRO A 669 -50.58 -0.51 -44.60
N GLU A 670 -49.66 -1.42 -44.96
CA GLU A 670 -49.93 -2.86 -45.13
C GLU A 670 -50.07 -3.60 -43.80
N LYS A 671 -49.48 -3.06 -42.73
CA LYS A 671 -49.50 -3.60 -41.37
C LYS A 671 -49.83 -2.49 -40.36
N PRO A 672 -51.10 -2.10 -40.21
CA PRO A 672 -51.49 -0.96 -39.36
C PRO A 672 -51.10 -1.11 -37.88
N ASP A 673 -51.02 -2.34 -37.39
CA ASP A 673 -50.65 -2.67 -36.00
C ASP A 673 -49.14 -2.83 -35.80
N TRP A 674 -48.33 -2.73 -36.85
CA TRP A 674 -46.87 -2.73 -36.74
C TRP A 674 -46.39 -1.41 -36.12
N ARG A 675 -45.39 -1.51 -35.25
CA ARG A 675 -44.70 -0.36 -34.66
C ARG A 675 -43.19 -0.57 -34.79
N PRO A 676 -42.44 0.45 -35.22
CA PRO A 676 -41.00 0.34 -35.43
C PRO A 676 -40.21 0.20 -34.12
N LEU A 677 -40.77 0.61 -32.98
CA LEU A 677 -40.09 0.67 -31.71
C LEU A 677 -40.99 0.10 -30.60
N LYS A 678 -40.44 -0.81 -29.81
CA LYS A 678 -40.96 -1.15 -28.48
C LYS A 678 -40.02 -0.57 -27.43
N PHE A 679 -40.51 0.33 -26.60
CA PHE A 679 -39.72 1.03 -25.60
C PHE A 679 -40.26 0.71 -24.20
N GLU A 680 -39.45 0.05 -23.37
CA GLU A 680 -39.82 -0.37 -22.02
C GLU A 680 -38.87 0.26 -21.00
N THR A 681 -39.42 0.72 -19.87
CA THR A 681 -38.62 1.33 -18.80
C THR A 681 -38.39 0.41 -17.60
N ASP A 682 -39.09 -0.72 -17.58
CA ASP A 682 -38.99 -1.74 -16.55
C ASP A 682 -37.87 -2.73 -16.87
N GLY A 683 -37.12 -3.12 -15.84
CA GLY A 683 -36.08 -4.13 -15.97
C GLY A 683 -36.65 -5.51 -16.32
N LEU A 684 -35.89 -6.30 -17.07
CA LEU A 684 -36.24 -7.69 -17.37
C LEU A 684 -35.61 -8.62 -16.32
N PRO A 685 -36.36 -9.60 -15.78
CA PRO A 685 -35.77 -10.69 -15.00
C PRO A 685 -34.73 -11.45 -15.83
N ARG A 686 -33.67 -11.98 -15.19
CA ARG A 686 -32.51 -12.59 -15.88
C ARG A 686 -32.88 -13.67 -16.92
N PRO A 687 -33.78 -14.64 -16.67
CA PRO A 687 -34.19 -15.61 -17.70
C PRO A 687 -34.88 -14.96 -18.90
N LYS A 688 -35.75 -13.98 -18.65
CA LYS A 688 -36.44 -13.25 -19.71
C LYS A 688 -35.46 -12.39 -20.51
N LEU A 689 -34.48 -11.76 -19.86
CA LEU A 689 -33.41 -11.01 -20.52
C LEU A 689 -32.62 -11.91 -21.51
N ILE A 690 -32.19 -13.09 -21.04
CA ILE A 690 -31.44 -14.05 -21.87
C ILE A 690 -32.30 -14.60 -23.01
N ALA A 691 -33.60 -14.83 -22.78
CA ALA A 691 -34.51 -15.20 -23.86
C ALA A 691 -34.60 -14.11 -24.96
N HIS A 692 -34.49 -12.82 -24.61
CA HIS A 692 -34.38 -11.75 -25.62
C HIS A 692 -33.02 -11.74 -26.33
N TYR A 693 -31.92 -12.06 -25.64
CA TYR A 693 -30.62 -12.26 -26.30
C TYR A 693 -30.67 -13.38 -27.34
N LEU A 694 -31.35 -14.49 -27.04
CA LEU A 694 -31.55 -15.59 -27.99
C LEU A 694 -32.48 -15.23 -29.16
N ALA A 695 -33.48 -14.39 -28.92
CA ALA A 695 -34.47 -14.02 -29.94
C ALA A 695 -33.99 -12.93 -30.92
N MET A 696 -32.98 -12.14 -30.56
CA MET A 696 -32.51 -11.00 -31.35
C MET A 696 -31.75 -11.42 -32.61
N ASP A 697 -31.85 -10.61 -33.66
CA ASP A 697 -31.02 -10.73 -34.86
C ASP A 697 -29.77 -9.82 -34.78
N VAL A 698 -29.92 -8.65 -34.14
CA VAL A 698 -28.86 -7.66 -33.97
C VAL A 698 -28.89 -7.09 -32.55
N GLY A 699 -27.79 -7.25 -31.81
CA GLY A 699 -27.56 -6.57 -30.54
C GLY A 699 -27.05 -5.15 -30.76
N VAL A 700 -27.65 -4.15 -30.12
CA VAL A 700 -27.30 -2.72 -30.30
C VAL A 700 -26.80 -2.12 -29.01
N VAL A 701 -25.51 -1.82 -28.95
CA VAL A 701 -24.81 -1.27 -27.79
C VAL A 701 -24.05 -0.01 -28.19
N THR A 702 -24.65 1.15 -27.93
CA THR A 702 -24.13 2.42 -28.44
C THR A 702 -23.98 3.48 -27.36
N PRO A 703 -23.20 3.23 -26.29
CA PRO A 703 -22.91 4.26 -25.32
C PRO A 703 -22.06 5.39 -25.93
N ARG A 704 -22.27 6.61 -25.44
CA ARG A 704 -21.38 7.76 -25.70
C ARG A 704 -19.99 7.51 -25.14
N LYS A 705 -19.93 7.11 -23.87
CA LYS A 705 -18.73 6.61 -23.18
C LYS A 705 -19.14 5.62 -22.11
N ASP A 706 -18.42 4.50 -22.02
CA ASP A 706 -18.63 3.47 -21.02
C ASP A 706 -17.30 2.78 -20.71
N GLY A 707 -17.10 2.39 -19.45
CA GLY A 707 -15.85 1.77 -19.00
C GLY A 707 -15.60 0.44 -19.71
N MET A 708 -16.67 -0.35 -19.91
CA MET A 708 -16.60 -1.63 -20.63
C MET A 708 -17.86 -1.90 -21.45
N ASN A 709 -19.03 -1.93 -20.79
CA ASN A 709 -20.32 -2.43 -21.32
C ASN A 709 -20.41 -3.97 -21.38
N LEU A 710 -20.84 -4.57 -20.27
CA LEU A 710 -21.00 -6.03 -20.15
C LEU A 710 -22.15 -6.58 -21.00
N VAL A 711 -23.17 -5.77 -21.32
CA VAL A 711 -24.32 -6.22 -22.12
C VAL A 711 -23.88 -6.71 -23.51
N ALA A 712 -22.91 -6.05 -24.14
CA ALA A 712 -22.34 -6.52 -25.41
C ALA A 712 -21.74 -7.92 -25.29
N LYS A 713 -21.07 -8.22 -24.17
CA LYS A 713 -20.49 -9.54 -23.90
C LYS A 713 -21.58 -10.58 -23.65
N GLU A 714 -22.56 -10.24 -22.80
CA GLU A 714 -23.72 -11.09 -22.50
C GLU A 714 -24.46 -11.51 -23.77
N MET A 715 -24.71 -10.56 -24.67
CA MET A 715 -25.37 -10.77 -25.96
C MET A 715 -24.62 -11.82 -26.81
N MET A 716 -23.32 -11.63 -27.01
CA MET A 716 -22.51 -12.52 -27.88
C MET A 716 -22.16 -13.86 -27.23
N ILE A 717 -22.13 -13.92 -25.90
CA ILE A 717 -21.99 -15.17 -25.15
C ILE A 717 -23.26 -16.02 -25.29
N CYS A 718 -24.44 -15.42 -25.14
CA CYS A 718 -25.71 -16.14 -25.21
C CYS A 718 -26.10 -16.51 -26.65
N ASN A 719 -25.91 -15.59 -27.60
CA ASN A 719 -26.33 -15.77 -28.98
C ASN A 719 -25.20 -15.44 -29.97
N PRO A 720 -24.33 -16.42 -30.29
CA PRO A 720 -23.24 -16.24 -31.27
C PRO A 720 -23.73 -16.21 -32.72
N SER A 721 -25.04 -16.31 -32.98
CA SER A 721 -25.61 -16.21 -34.33
C SER A 721 -26.13 -14.80 -34.66
N ALA A 722 -26.18 -13.91 -33.68
CA ALA A 722 -26.60 -12.52 -33.87
C ALA A 722 -25.44 -11.62 -34.31
N ALA A 723 -25.77 -10.54 -35.02
CA ALA A 723 -24.83 -9.45 -35.27
C ALA A 723 -24.71 -8.54 -34.04
N LEU A 724 -23.61 -7.79 -33.96
CA LEU A 724 -23.39 -6.78 -32.94
C LEU A 724 -23.14 -5.41 -33.57
N MET A 725 -23.89 -4.40 -33.14
CA MET A 725 -23.60 -2.99 -33.38
C MET A 725 -22.99 -2.41 -32.10
N LEU A 726 -21.77 -1.87 -32.19
CA LEU A 726 -20.98 -1.48 -31.03
C LEU A 726 -20.32 -0.11 -31.22
N SER A 727 -20.52 0.78 -30.24
CA SER A 727 -19.90 2.11 -30.22
C SER A 727 -18.45 2.09 -29.76
N THR A 728 -17.59 2.90 -30.40
CA THR A 728 -16.20 3.20 -29.95
C THR A 728 -16.12 3.85 -28.56
N GLY A 729 -17.27 4.33 -28.07
CA GLY A 729 -17.45 4.79 -26.70
C GLY A 729 -17.36 3.68 -25.65
N ALA A 730 -17.62 2.41 -26.01
CA ALA A 730 -17.60 1.28 -25.09
C ALA A 730 -16.19 0.68 -24.92
N GLY A 731 -15.78 0.37 -23.69
CA GLY A 731 -14.51 -0.34 -23.48
C GLY A 731 -14.46 -1.75 -24.10
N THR A 732 -15.61 -2.41 -24.29
CA THR A 732 -15.70 -3.69 -25.00
C THR A 732 -15.28 -3.52 -26.45
N GLU A 733 -15.59 -2.38 -27.07
CA GLU A 733 -15.15 -2.07 -28.43
C GLU A 733 -13.64 -1.92 -28.49
N VAL A 734 -13.05 -1.22 -27.50
CA VAL A 734 -11.60 -1.07 -27.39
C VAL A 734 -10.92 -2.45 -27.20
N GLN A 735 -11.49 -3.33 -26.38
CA GLN A 735 -10.99 -4.68 -26.17
C GLN A 735 -11.02 -5.49 -27.47
N LEU A 736 -12.16 -5.54 -28.16
CA LEU A 736 -12.33 -6.30 -29.40
C LEU A 736 -11.50 -5.71 -30.55
N GLY A 737 -11.43 -4.38 -30.66
CA GLY A 737 -10.62 -3.68 -31.64
C GLY A 737 -9.13 -3.92 -31.48
N ASN A 738 -8.63 -3.92 -30.23
CA ASN A 738 -7.24 -4.27 -29.92
C ASN A 738 -6.93 -5.74 -30.17
N ALA A 739 -7.91 -6.64 -29.97
CA ALA A 739 -7.80 -8.06 -30.31
C ALA A 739 -7.92 -8.34 -31.82
N GLY A 740 -8.11 -7.31 -32.66
CA GLY A 740 -8.09 -7.43 -34.11
C GLY A 740 -9.45 -7.73 -34.77
N PHE A 741 -10.56 -7.73 -34.03
CA PHE A 741 -11.89 -8.05 -34.57
C PHE A 741 -12.51 -6.96 -35.47
N TYR A 742 -11.79 -5.85 -35.67
CA TYR A 742 -12.19 -4.75 -36.53
C TYR A 742 -11.02 -4.21 -37.39
N GLN A 743 -9.92 -4.96 -37.53
CA GLN A 743 -8.76 -4.56 -38.35
C GLN A 743 -8.75 -5.36 -39.67
N ASN A 744 -8.26 -4.75 -40.76
CA ASN A 744 -8.13 -5.36 -42.11
C ASN A 744 -9.48 -5.76 -42.75
N GLU A 745 -9.51 -6.84 -43.55
CA GLU A 745 -10.71 -7.42 -44.19
C GLU A 745 -11.68 -8.08 -43.19
N GLN A 746 -11.36 -8.09 -41.88
CA GLN A 746 -12.15 -8.76 -40.83
C GLN A 746 -12.88 -7.73 -39.96
N GLN A 747 -14.13 -7.44 -40.32
CA GLN A 747 -15.05 -6.58 -39.54
C GLN A 747 -16.14 -7.44 -38.88
N CYS A 748 -15.83 -8.03 -37.72
CA CYS A 748 -16.73 -8.98 -37.05
C CYS A 748 -17.93 -8.33 -36.33
N TYR A 749 -18.03 -7.00 -36.35
CA TYR A 749 -19.15 -6.25 -35.79
C TYR A 749 -19.30 -4.92 -36.53
N PHE A 750 -20.46 -4.28 -36.37
CA PHE A 750 -20.75 -2.97 -36.93
C PHE A 750 -20.33 -1.86 -35.96
N ARG A 751 -19.20 -1.20 -36.22
CA ARG A 751 -18.71 -0.11 -35.37
C ARG A 751 -19.48 1.18 -35.60
N ILE A 752 -19.86 1.85 -34.51
CA ILE A 752 -20.38 3.21 -34.50
C ILE A 752 -19.30 4.15 -33.95
N GLU A 753 -18.71 4.96 -34.82
CA GLU A 753 -17.60 5.87 -34.44
C GLU A 753 -18.11 7.16 -33.79
N GLU A 754 -19.11 7.80 -34.40
CA GLU A 754 -19.69 9.05 -33.91
C GLU A 754 -21.22 8.93 -33.81
N LEU A 755 -21.76 8.96 -32.58
CA LEU A 755 -23.20 8.86 -32.35
C LEU A 755 -23.99 10.07 -32.88
N GLY A 756 -23.32 11.20 -33.04
CA GLY A 756 -23.93 12.44 -33.55
C GLY A 756 -24.19 12.42 -35.05
N ASP A 757 -23.47 11.57 -35.81
CA ASP A 757 -23.68 11.38 -37.24
C ASP A 757 -24.87 10.44 -37.49
N VAL A 758 -26.05 11.05 -37.49
CA VAL A 758 -27.33 10.34 -37.69
C VAL A 758 -27.37 9.63 -39.05
N GLU A 759 -26.69 10.15 -40.08
CA GLU A 759 -26.70 9.56 -41.42
C GLU A 759 -25.92 8.24 -41.45
N THR A 760 -24.66 8.26 -41.02
CA THR A 760 -23.81 7.06 -40.99
C THR A 760 -24.34 6.01 -40.02
N PHE A 761 -24.90 6.43 -38.87
CA PHE A 761 -25.51 5.52 -37.92
C PHE A 761 -26.75 4.83 -38.52
N SER A 762 -27.57 5.56 -39.27
CA SER A 762 -28.71 4.99 -40.02
C SER A 762 -28.28 3.98 -41.08
N ASP A 763 -27.19 4.28 -41.81
CA ASP A 763 -26.61 3.35 -42.79
C ASP A 763 -26.10 2.06 -42.15
N THR A 764 -25.61 2.17 -40.91
CA THR A 764 -25.14 1.01 -40.16
C THR A 764 -26.31 0.11 -39.72
N PHE A 765 -27.46 0.69 -39.33
CA PHE A 765 -28.68 -0.10 -39.11
C PHE A 765 -29.09 -0.85 -40.38
N TYR A 766 -29.01 -0.21 -41.55
CA TYR A 766 -29.33 -0.85 -42.82
C TYR A 766 -28.38 -2.01 -43.16
N ARG A 767 -27.06 -1.80 -43.00
CA ARG A 767 -26.06 -2.85 -43.20
C ARG A 767 -26.30 -4.03 -42.27
N ALA A 768 -26.58 -3.79 -40.99
CA ALA A 768 -26.89 -4.84 -40.04
C ALA A 768 -28.21 -5.58 -40.36
N ALA A 769 -29.23 -4.86 -40.84
CA ALA A 769 -30.50 -5.46 -41.27
C ALA A 769 -30.35 -6.37 -42.49
N THR A 770 -29.40 -6.05 -43.39
CA THR A 770 -29.23 -6.71 -44.69
C THR A 770 -28.09 -7.74 -44.74
N GLU A 771 -27.27 -7.82 -43.70
CA GLU A 771 -26.22 -8.84 -43.59
C GLU A 771 -26.83 -10.25 -43.63
N THR A 772 -26.22 -11.17 -44.36
CA THR A 772 -26.69 -12.56 -44.47
C THR A 772 -26.46 -13.32 -43.17
N GLU A 773 -27.35 -14.26 -42.83
CA GLU A 773 -27.25 -15.09 -41.61
C GLU A 773 -25.93 -15.85 -41.48
N ASP A 774 -25.37 -16.35 -42.60
CA ASP A 774 -24.09 -17.07 -42.59
C ASP A 774 -22.92 -16.18 -42.11
N VAL A 775 -22.88 -14.93 -42.57
CA VAL A 775 -21.87 -13.94 -42.17
C VAL A 775 -22.06 -13.54 -40.70
N ARG A 776 -23.30 -13.27 -40.26
CA ARG A 776 -23.61 -12.98 -38.85
C ARG A 776 -23.11 -14.07 -37.92
N ARG A 777 -23.36 -15.34 -38.29
CA ARG A 777 -22.97 -16.51 -37.50
C ARG A 777 -21.46 -16.71 -37.48
N ASP A 778 -20.75 -16.50 -38.59
CA ASP A 778 -19.28 -16.57 -38.60
C ASP A 778 -18.67 -15.49 -37.69
N HIS A 779 -19.13 -14.24 -37.83
CA HIS A 779 -18.69 -13.12 -37.02
C HIS A 779 -18.96 -13.32 -35.53
N GLY A 780 -20.21 -13.67 -35.17
CA GLY A 780 -20.61 -13.89 -33.78
C GLY A 780 -19.90 -15.09 -33.14
N ALA A 781 -19.63 -16.17 -33.88
CA ALA A 781 -18.87 -17.31 -33.38
C ALA A 781 -17.42 -16.95 -33.03
N ARG A 782 -16.76 -16.09 -33.82
CA ARG A 782 -15.40 -15.60 -33.53
C ARG A 782 -15.36 -14.74 -32.27
N LEU A 783 -16.31 -13.80 -32.14
CA LEU A 783 -16.44 -12.97 -30.94
C LEU A 783 -16.72 -13.83 -29.71
N ASN A 784 -17.62 -14.80 -29.82
CA ASN A 784 -17.93 -15.74 -28.74
C ASN A 784 -16.71 -16.54 -28.29
N ALA A 785 -15.94 -17.11 -29.21
CA ALA A 785 -14.73 -17.86 -28.88
C ALA A 785 -13.72 -17.03 -28.06
N PHE A 786 -13.54 -15.76 -28.42
CA PHE A 786 -12.69 -14.84 -27.66
C PHE A 786 -13.27 -14.52 -26.28
N LEU A 787 -14.56 -14.22 -26.19
CA LEU A 787 -15.20 -13.90 -24.91
C LEU A 787 -15.27 -15.11 -23.96
N MET A 788 -15.29 -16.34 -24.49
CA MET A 788 -15.27 -17.56 -23.70
C MET A 788 -13.94 -17.78 -22.98
N SER A 789 -12.82 -17.34 -23.57
CA SER A 789 -11.50 -17.43 -22.94
C SER A 789 -11.17 -16.23 -22.05
N HIS A 790 -11.96 -15.15 -22.12
CA HIS A 790 -11.74 -13.92 -21.35
C HIS A 790 -12.93 -13.63 -20.44
N ASP A 791 -13.09 -14.46 -19.42
CA ASP A 791 -14.19 -14.41 -18.47
C ASP A 791 -13.83 -13.62 -17.19
N ILE A 792 -14.68 -13.73 -16.18
CA ILE A 792 -14.48 -13.01 -14.93
C ILE A 792 -13.38 -13.61 -14.04
N ASP A 793 -13.13 -14.90 -14.17
CA ASP A 793 -12.12 -15.60 -13.38
C ASP A 793 -10.72 -15.17 -13.88
N GLU A 794 -10.55 -15.02 -15.19
CA GLU A 794 -9.34 -14.41 -15.77
C GLU A 794 -9.13 -12.98 -15.25
N TRP A 795 -10.16 -12.12 -15.30
CA TRP A 795 -10.06 -10.73 -14.83
C TRP A 795 -9.59 -10.62 -13.38
N SER A 796 -10.23 -11.37 -12.48
CA SER A 796 -9.94 -11.32 -11.05
C SER A 796 -8.57 -11.92 -10.74
N SER A 797 -8.23 -13.05 -11.36
CA SER A 797 -6.92 -13.70 -11.18
C SER A 797 -5.78 -12.82 -11.72
N ALA A 798 -5.94 -12.23 -12.91
CA ALA A 798 -4.94 -11.34 -13.50
C ALA A 798 -4.72 -10.08 -12.65
N PHE A 799 -5.79 -9.47 -12.11
CA PHE A 799 -5.64 -8.32 -11.23
C PHE A 799 -4.97 -8.71 -9.90
N LEU A 800 -5.35 -9.83 -9.30
CA LEU A 800 -4.83 -10.26 -8.01
C LEU A 800 -3.40 -10.81 -8.08
N ASP A 801 -2.95 -11.26 -9.25
CA ASP A 801 -1.59 -11.74 -9.48
C ASP A 801 -0.54 -10.75 -8.93
N PRO A 802 0.36 -11.18 -8.02
CA PRO A 802 1.43 -10.32 -7.55
C PRO A 802 2.46 -9.95 -8.63
N SER A 803 2.57 -10.72 -9.73
CA SER A 803 3.63 -10.63 -10.76
C SER A 803 3.76 -9.27 -11.46
N TRP A 804 2.65 -8.53 -11.57
CA TRP A 804 2.61 -7.25 -12.27
C TRP A 804 2.84 -6.04 -11.35
N THR A 805 3.22 -6.26 -10.09
CA THR A 805 3.63 -5.18 -9.18
C THR A 805 5.12 -4.81 -9.37
N HIS A 806 5.48 -3.59 -9.00
CA HIS A 806 6.83 -3.05 -9.17
C HIS A 806 7.89 -3.70 -8.27
N ASP A 807 7.47 -4.33 -7.17
CA ASP A 807 8.35 -4.97 -6.19
C ASP A 807 8.66 -6.44 -6.56
N VAL A 808 8.27 -6.91 -7.75
CA VAL A 808 8.48 -8.31 -8.16
C VAL A 808 9.66 -8.47 -9.11
N ILE A 809 10.51 -9.45 -8.82
CA ILE A 809 11.47 -9.96 -9.80
C ILE A 809 10.70 -10.76 -10.84
N ARG A 810 10.75 -10.34 -12.09
CA ARG A 810 10.07 -11.04 -13.19
C ARG A 810 10.96 -12.11 -13.81
N PRO A 811 10.37 -13.15 -14.42
CA PRO A 811 11.11 -14.11 -15.21
C PRO A 811 11.83 -13.40 -16.36
N THR A 812 13.14 -13.62 -16.42
CA THR A 812 14.03 -13.11 -17.47
C THR A 812 15.00 -14.20 -17.89
N GLU A 813 15.34 -14.25 -19.18
CA GLU A 813 16.43 -15.09 -19.69
C GLU A 813 17.78 -14.41 -19.40
N VAL A 814 18.70 -15.14 -18.77
CA VAL A 814 20.00 -14.62 -18.33
C VAL A 814 21.05 -14.99 -19.38
N LEU A 815 21.27 -14.10 -20.35
CA LEU A 815 22.19 -14.33 -21.47
C LEU A 815 23.53 -13.61 -21.27
N GLN A 816 23.51 -12.42 -20.68
CA GLN A 816 24.71 -11.60 -20.47
C GLN A 816 25.15 -11.59 -19.02
N LEU A 817 26.44 -11.31 -18.81
CA LEU A 817 27.02 -11.16 -17.47
C LEU A 817 26.32 -10.04 -16.67
N ALA A 818 25.94 -8.96 -17.35
CA ALA A 818 25.20 -7.85 -16.73
C ALA A 818 23.82 -8.27 -16.23
N ASP A 819 23.10 -9.12 -16.98
CA ASP A 819 21.78 -9.62 -16.60
C ASP A 819 21.85 -10.45 -15.32
N PHE A 820 22.87 -11.30 -15.21
CA PHE A 820 23.11 -12.13 -14.03
C PHE A 820 23.32 -11.28 -12.77
N TYR A 821 24.22 -10.28 -12.83
CA TYR A 821 24.46 -9.42 -11.67
C TYR A 821 23.30 -8.49 -11.35
N GLN A 822 22.53 -8.06 -12.35
CA GLN A 822 21.30 -7.32 -12.12
C GLN A 822 20.26 -8.20 -11.41
N LEU A 823 20.15 -9.49 -11.77
CA LEU A 823 19.30 -10.44 -11.07
C LEU A 823 19.77 -10.64 -9.62
N MET A 824 21.08 -10.81 -9.40
CA MET A 824 21.63 -10.95 -8.05
C MET A 824 21.37 -9.71 -7.18
N ASP A 825 21.55 -8.50 -7.71
CA ASP A 825 21.24 -7.24 -7.01
C ASP A 825 19.75 -7.16 -6.62
N LYS A 826 18.85 -7.53 -7.55
CA LYS A 826 17.42 -7.61 -7.25
C LYS A 826 17.12 -8.63 -6.14
N THR A 827 17.74 -9.82 -6.16
CA THR A 827 17.56 -10.81 -5.08
C THR A 827 18.08 -10.30 -3.74
N CYS A 828 19.19 -9.54 -3.71
CA CYS A 828 19.70 -8.89 -2.51
C CYS A 828 18.69 -7.90 -1.94
N HIS A 829 18.08 -7.07 -2.79
CA HIS A 829 17.05 -6.14 -2.37
C HIS A 829 15.82 -6.86 -1.77
N ILE A 830 15.33 -7.90 -2.44
CA ILE A 830 14.21 -8.72 -1.99
C ILE A 830 14.52 -9.41 -0.65
N ARG A 831 15.70 -10.02 -0.51
CA ARG A 831 16.16 -10.66 0.73
C ARG A 831 16.25 -9.67 1.89
N ARG A 832 16.79 -8.46 1.67
CA ARG A 832 16.81 -7.39 2.70
C ARG A 832 15.41 -7.03 3.18
N GLN A 833 14.46 -6.89 2.25
CA GLN A 833 13.08 -6.59 2.61
C GLN A 833 12.41 -7.73 3.38
N ILE A 834 12.69 -8.99 3.03
CA ILE A 834 12.23 -10.16 3.79
C ILE A 834 12.79 -10.11 5.21
N VAL A 835 14.11 -9.99 5.36
CA VAL A 835 14.79 -9.98 6.67
C VAL A 835 14.27 -8.86 7.55
N GLU A 836 14.15 -7.65 7.01
CA GLU A 836 13.62 -6.49 7.74
C GLU A 836 12.18 -6.73 8.20
N ARG A 837 11.34 -7.36 7.38
CA ARG A 837 9.95 -7.67 7.76
C ARG A 837 9.88 -8.74 8.84
N VAL A 838 10.61 -9.84 8.69
CA VAL A 838 10.64 -10.92 9.67
C VAL A 838 11.13 -10.40 11.03
N LEU A 839 12.23 -9.64 11.06
CA LEU A 839 12.78 -9.10 12.32
C LEU A 839 11.88 -8.05 12.98
N LYS A 840 11.01 -7.38 12.21
CA LYS A 840 10.02 -6.42 12.72
C LYS A 840 8.68 -7.07 13.08
N GLY A 841 8.51 -8.39 12.90
CA GLY A 841 7.23 -9.07 13.10
C GLY A 841 6.15 -8.65 12.09
N ILE A 842 6.56 -8.22 10.89
CA ILE A 842 5.64 -7.82 9.82
C ILE A 842 5.39 -9.02 8.91
N ALA A 843 4.14 -9.23 8.52
CA ALA A 843 3.78 -10.32 7.64
C ALA A 843 4.50 -10.28 6.28
N ILE A 844 4.87 -11.46 5.76
CA ILE A 844 5.49 -11.65 4.46
C ILE A 844 4.40 -11.78 3.42
N ARG A 845 4.52 -10.95 2.38
CA ARG A 845 3.60 -10.91 1.25
C ARG A 845 3.95 -11.97 0.21
N THR A 846 2.95 -12.36 -0.57
CA THR A 846 3.05 -13.41 -1.59
C THR A 846 4.07 -13.09 -2.70
N HIS A 847 4.25 -11.82 -3.05
CA HIS A 847 5.20 -11.42 -4.09
C HIS A 847 6.67 -11.70 -3.76
N PHE A 848 7.03 -11.84 -2.47
CA PHE A 848 8.40 -12.19 -2.07
C PHE A 848 8.75 -13.61 -2.52
N LYS A 849 7.85 -14.57 -2.24
CA LYS A 849 7.99 -15.96 -2.69
C LYS A 849 8.07 -16.02 -4.22
N LEU A 850 7.12 -15.38 -4.91
CA LEU A 850 7.11 -15.32 -6.37
C LEU A 850 8.40 -14.72 -6.95
N SER A 851 8.95 -13.67 -6.34
CA SER A 851 10.20 -13.05 -6.80
C SER A 851 11.40 -13.98 -6.69
N LEU A 852 11.49 -14.74 -5.60
CA LEU A 852 12.57 -15.70 -5.41
C LEU A 852 12.40 -16.93 -6.33
N GLU A 853 11.17 -17.39 -6.55
CA GLU A 853 10.84 -18.43 -7.54
C GLU A 853 11.24 -17.98 -8.95
N ASN A 854 10.82 -16.78 -9.37
CA ASN A 854 11.18 -16.22 -10.67
C ASN A 854 12.69 -16.08 -10.83
N ALA A 855 13.41 -15.66 -9.78
CA ALA A 855 14.87 -15.57 -9.82
C ALA A 855 15.53 -16.96 -9.98
N ARG A 856 15.04 -17.96 -9.23
CA ARG A 856 15.52 -19.35 -9.34
C ARG A 856 15.25 -19.91 -10.73
N ASP A 857 14.03 -19.76 -11.22
CA ASP A 857 13.60 -20.30 -12.51
C ASP A 857 14.31 -19.58 -13.67
N SER A 858 14.56 -18.28 -13.55
CA SER A 858 15.42 -17.53 -14.48
C SER A 858 16.83 -18.11 -14.58
N LEU A 859 17.47 -18.42 -13.45
CA LEU A 859 18.79 -19.06 -13.46
C LEU A 859 18.72 -20.46 -14.06
N LEU A 860 17.77 -21.28 -13.61
CA LEU A 860 17.62 -22.68 -14.02
C LEU A 860 17.35 -22.81 -15.52
N ASN A 861 16.42 -22.01 -16.05
CA ASN A 861 16.04 -22.02 -17.46
C ASN A 861 17.15 -21.49 -18.37
N SER A 862 18.10 -20.71 -17.83
CA SER A 862 19.24 -20.16 -18.57
C SER A 862 20.49 -21.06 -18.49
N CYS A 863 20.47 -22.13 -17.70
CA CYS A 863 21.57 -23.09 -17.60
C CYS A 863 21.68 -24.00 -18.83
N GLU A 864 22.87 -24.52 -19.10
CA GLU A 864 23.03 -25.58 -20.11
C GLU A 864 22.20 -26.83 -19.71
N ASN A 865 21.59 -27.49 -20.69
CA ASN A 865 20.67 -28.61 -20.48
C ASN A 865 21.19 -29.63 -19.45
N LYS A 866 20.41 -29.84 -18.37
CA LYS A 866 20.70 -30.77 -17.27
C LYS A 866 21.97 -30.44 -16.46
N THR A 867 22.37 -29.18 -16.41
CA THR A 867 23.48 -28.70 -15.57
C THR A 867 23.04 -27.47 -14.77
N HIS A 868 23.85 -27.05 -13.79
CA HIS A 868 23.72 -25.76 -13.09
C HIS A 868 24.77 -24.75 -13.59
N VAL A 869 25.14 -24.86 -14.86
CA VAL A 869 26.19 -24.04 -15.45
C VAL A 869 25.58 -23.01 -16.39
N LEU A 870 25.84 -21.74 -16.13
CA LEU A 870 25.53 -20.63 -17.01
C LEU A 870 26.70 -20.34 -17.96
N LEU A 871 26.37 -20.06 -19.21
CA LEU A 871 27.31 -19.68 -20.25
C LEU A 871 26.98 -18.25 -20.74
N LEU A 872 27.58 -17.25 -20.10
CA LEU A 872 27.17 -15.84 -20.23
C LEU A 872 28.08 -15.06 -21.18
N GLU A 873 27.48 -14.24 -22.04
CA GLU A 873 28.23 -13.32 -22.92
C GLU A 873 28.74 -12.10 -22.13
N THR A 874 29.99 -11.69 -22.39
CA THR A 874 30.61 -10.56 -21.67
C THR A 874 30.45 -9.20 -22.37
N THR A 875 29.97 -9.17 -23.61
CA THR A 875 29.71 -7.94 -24.39
C THR A 875 28.40 -8.05 -25.17
N PRO A 876 27.66 -6.94 -25.41
CA PRO A 876 26.45 -6.96 -26.22
C PRO A 876 26.76 -7.34 -27.67
N CYS A 877 25.88 -8.14 -28.26
CA CYS A 877 26.04 -8.61 -29.64
C CYS A 877 25.95 -7.43 -30.64
N GLY A 878 27.10 -6.96 -31.11
CA GLY A 878 27.22 -6.00 -32.21
C GLY A 878 28.23 -4.88 -31.93
N ASP A 879 29.52 -5.14 -32.21
CA ASP A 879 30.47 -4.14 -32.74
C ASP A 879 31.93 -4.62 -32.91
N ASP A 880 32.22 -5.91 -33.05
CA ASP A 880 33.60 -6.35 -33.34
C ASP A 880 33.72 -6.97 -34.76
N SER A 881 34.22 -6.16 -35.70
CA SER A 881 34.72 -6.57 -37.01
C SER A 881 36.09 -7.28 -36.93
N ASP A 882 36.66 -7.41 -35.74
CA ASP A 882 38.07 -7.78 -35.53
C ASP A 882 38.24 -9.16 -34.88
N GLY A 883 37.50 -10.18 -35.32
CA GLY A 883 37.86 -11.60 -35.12
C GLY A 883 38.08 -12.11 -33.67
N ALA A 884 37.87 -11.28 -32.65
CA ALA A 884 37.91 -11.63 -31.25
C ALA A 884 36.56 -12.24 -30.89
N GLY A 885 36.45 -13.56 -31.10
CA GLY A 885 35.21 -14.30 -30.91
C GLY A 885 34.55 -14.05 -29.55
N HIS A 886 33.21 -14.03 -29.55
CA HIS A 886 32.31 -13.94 -28.39
C HIS A 886 32.88 -14.63 -27.15
N LEU A 887 33.42 -13.84 -26.22
CA LEU A 887 33.93 -14.38 -24.97
C LEU A 887 32.74 -14.78 -24.10
N LYS A 888 32.68 -16.06 -23.75
CA LYS A 888 31.66 -16.63 -22.88
C LYS A 888 32.28 -17.01 -21.54
N ALA A 889 31.70 -16.51 -20.45
CA ALA A 889 32.11 -16.83 -19.09
C ALA A 889 31.25 -17.98 -18.55
N LYS A 890 31.90 -18.95 -17.91
CA LYS A 890 31.26 -20.17 -17.39
C LYS A 890 31.10 -20.07 -15.87
N PHE A 891 29.86 -20.02 -15.39
CA PHE A 891 29.52 -19.87 -13.98
C PHE A 891 28.75 -21.10 -13.47
N ASP A 892 29.21 -21.73 -12.39
CA ASP A 892 28.44 -22.77 -11.68
C ASP A 892 27.55 -22.08 -10.64
N VAL A 893 26.24 -22.09 -10.86
CA VAL A 893 25.25 -21.43 -10.01
C VAL A 893 24.56 -22.37 -9.02
N THR A 894 25.14 -23.55 -8.75
CA THR A 894 24.57 -24.54 -7.82
C THR A 894 24.33 -23.94 -6.44
N ASN A 895 25.24 -23.09 -5.95
CA ASN A 895 25.10 -22.46 -4.64
C ASN A 895 23.94 -21.47 -4.60
N GLU A 896 23.83 -20.60 -5.62
CA GLU A 896 22.78 -19.60 -5.75
C GLU A 896 21.39 -20.25 -5.81
N LEU A 897 21.26 -21.33 -6.60
CA LEU A 897 20.04 -22.12 -6.69
C LEU A 897 19.67 -22.75 -5.34
N ASN A 898 20.64 -23.36 -4.65
CA ASN A 898 20.43 -23.95 -3.33
C ASN A 898 20.02 -22.91 -2.28
N GLU A 899 20.66 -21.74 -2.25
CA GLU A 899 20.31 -20.66 -1.32
C GLU A 899 18.93 -20.06 -1.61
N LEU A 900 18.52 -19.96 -2.87
CA LEU A 900 17.16 -19.56 -3.23
C LEU A 900 16.13 -20.59 -2.76
N GLU A 901 16.42 -21.88 -2.92
CA GLU A 901 15.52 -22.96 -2.47
C GLU A 901 15.41 -23.01 -0.93
N LYS A 902 16.51 -22.79 -0.20
CA LYS A 902 16.51 -22.65 1.26
C LYS A 902 15.71 -21.42 1.71
N ASP A 903 15.83 -20.29 1.02
CA ASP A 903 15.01 -19.11 1.29
C ASP A 903 13.52 -19.39 1.06
N LEU A 904 13.16 -20.10 -0.02
CA LEU A 904 11.77 -20.49 -0.29
C LEU A 904 11.23 -21.42 0.81
N THR A 905 12.01 -22.40 1.23
CA THR A 905 11.68 -23.29 2.36
C THR A 905 11.53 -22.49 3.67
N PHE A 906 12.36 -21.48 3.88
CA PHE A 906 12.25 -20.57 5.02
C PHE A 906 10.99 -19.71 4.96
N LEU A 907 10.59 -19.21 3.78
CA LEU A 907 9.34 -18.49 3.61
C LEU A 907 8.13 -19.38 3.90
N GLU A 908 8.17 -20.64 3.49
CA GLU A 908 7.12 -21.62 3.81
C GLU A 908 7.08 -21.92 5.31
N PHE A 909 8.24 -22.05 5.95
CA PHE A 909 8.36 -22.23 7.39
C PHE A 909 7.69 -21.09 8.16
N ILE A 910 8.06 -19.85 7.88
CA ILE A 910 7.51 -18.68 8.59
C ILE A 910 6.03 -18.47 8.27
N GLN A 911 5.54 -18.90 7.10
CA GLN A 911 4.13 -18.73 6.71
C GLN A 911 3.20 -19.88 7.15
N SER A 912 3.75 -20.97 7.70
CA SER A 912 2.96 -22.14 8.05
C SER A 912 2.30 -22.02 9.43
N ASP A 913 1.01 -22.33 9.50
CA ASP A 913 0.28 -22.50 10.76
C ASP A 913 0.59 -23.86 11.43
N ASP A 914 1.17 -24.83 10.68
CA ASP A 914 1.44 -26.20 11.13
C ASP A 914 2.87 -26.39 11.69
N ILE A 915 3.79 -25.50 11.34
CA ILE A 915 5.18 -25.61 11.75
C ILE A 915 5.39 -24.91 13.09
N ASN A 916 5.43 -25.73 14.14
CA ASN A 916 5.37 -25.26 15.52
C ASN A 916 6.74 -24.98 16.16
N ASN A 917 7.89 -25.32 15.52
CA ASN A 917 9.20 -25.08 16.13
C ASN A 917 10.36 -24.90 15.14
N VAL A 918 11.40 -24.22 15.62
CA VAL A 918 12.67 -23.97 14.92
C VAL A 918 13.36 -25.24 14.42
N GLU A 919 13.22 -26.35 15.17
CA GLU A 919 13.85 -27.62 14.85
C GLU A 919 13.41 -28.15 13.49
N GLN A 920 12.12 -28.03 13.13
CA GLN A 920 11.61 -28.46 11.83
C GLN A 920 12.26 -27.72 10.65
N PHE A 921 12.53 -26.42 10.80
CA PHE A 921 13.27 -25.67 9.78
C PHE A 921 14.73 -26.12 9.72
N VAL A 922 15.38 -26.30 10.87
CA VAL A 922 16.77 -26.76 10.93
C VAL A 922 16.92 -28.13 10.26
N ASP A 923 16.00 -29.07 10.50
CA ASP A 923 15.99 -30.38 9.86
C ASP A 923 15.88 -30.29 8.33
N SER A 924 15.15 -29.29 7.81
CA SER A 924 15.06 -29.06 6.37
C SER A 924 16.40 -28.69 5.74
N LEU A 925 17.28 -27.99 6.47
CA LEU A 925 18.65 -27.67 6.03
C LEU A 925 19.51 -28.93 5.89
N GLY A 926 19.23 -29.97 6.70
CA GLY A 926 19.96 -31.24 6.68
C GLY A 926 19.90 -31.99 5.34
N ARG A 927 18.97 -31.63 4.43
CA ARG A 927 18.91 -32.20 3.07
C ARG A 927 20.05 -31.73 2.17
N TYR A 928 20.64 -30.58 2.49
CA TYR A 928 21.76 -29.99 1.74
C TYR A 928 23.13 -30.40 2.30
N HIS A 929 23.15 -31.14 3.41
CA HIS A 929 24.39 -31.57 4.02
C HIS A 929 25.07 -32.68 3.19
N PRO A 930 26.37 -32.57 2.85
CA PRO A 930 27.05 -33.51 1.94
C PRO A 930 27.04 -34.98 2.38
N LYS A 931 26.93 -35.24 3.68
CA LYS A 931 26.92 -36.59 4.27
C LYS A 931 25.52 -37.07 4.69
N GLY A 932 24.47 -36.32 4.35
CA GLY A 932 23.09 -36.61 4.72
C GLY A 932 22.66 -35.98 6.06
N SER A 933 21.36 -36.11 6.34
CA SER A 933 20.68 -35.38 7.42
C SER A 933 20.97 -35.92 8.83
N GLU A 934 21.29 -37.21 8.99
CA GLU A 934 21.64 -37.77 10.31
C GLU A 934 22.93 -37.14 10.85
N VAL A 935 23.99 -37.10 10.02
CA VAL A 935 25.27 -36.46 10.37
C VAL A 935 25.09 -34.98 10.63
N PHE A 936 24.21 -34.31 9.86
CA PHE A 936 23.88 -32.91 10.09
C PHE A 936 23.30 -32.68 11.50
N SER A 937 22.32 -33.47 11.91
CA SER A 937 21.70 -33.34 13.24
C SER A 937 22.70 -33.61 14.37
N GLU A 938 23.64 -34.55 14.18
CA GLU A 938 24.73 -34.79 15.15
C GLU A 938 25.67 -33.59 15.27
N GLU A 939 26.17 -33.06 14.15
CA GLU A 939 27.08 -31.90 14.18
C GLU A 939 26.39 -30.64 14.73
N VAL A 940 25.09 -30.43 14.41
CA VAL A 940 24.29 -29.34 14.97
C VAL A 940 24.21 -29.46 16.49
N LYS A 941 23.98 -30.68 17.00
CA LYS A 941 23.90 -30.95 18.44
C LYS A 941 25.23 -30.67 19.14
N ASP A 942 26.34 -31.04 18.53
CA ASP A 942 27.69 -30.78 19.09
C ASP A 942 27.98 -29.28 19.17
N ALA A 943 27.73 -28.54 18.07
CA ALA A 943 27.90 -27.09 18.05
C ALA A 943 26.93 -26.39 19.01
N PHE A 944 25.68 -26.82 19.08
CA PHE A 944 24.68 -26.31 20.01
C PHE A 944 25.08 -26.54 21.49
N SER A 945 25.72 -27.68 21.78
CA SER A 945 26.22 -27.98 23.13
C SER A 945 27.30 -26.97 23.56
N LEU A 946 28.24 -26.62 22.68
CA LEU A 946 29.24 -25.58 22.95
C LEU A 946 28.59 -24.20 23.14
N LEU A 947 27.63 -23.85 22.28
CA LEU A 947 26.88 -22.60 22.45
C LEU A 947 26.11 -22.56 23.78
N THR A 948 25.68 -23.71 24.30
CA THR A 948 24.96 -23.85 25.58
C THR A 948 25.88 -23.76 26.78
N GLU A 949 27.08 -24.33 26.69
CA GLU A 949 28.15 -24.11 27.69
C GLU A 949 28.46 -22.61 27.83
N GLY A 950 28.53 -21.90 26.71
CA GLY A 950 28.75 -20.45 26.68
C GLY A 950 27.61 -19.60 27.25
N ASP A 951 26.38 -20.10 27.36
CA ASP A 951 25.10 -19.44 27.78
C ASP A 951 24.81 -18.06 27.14
N HIS A 952 25.64 -17.05 27.39
CA HIS A 952 25.60 -15.72 26.79
C HIS A 952 27.03 -15.21 26.51
N PHE A 953 27.27 -14.68 25.30
CA PHE A 953 28.57 -14.16 24.87
C PHE A 953 28.64 -12.64 24.99
N HIS A 954 29.72 -12.11 25.55
CA HIS A 954 29.94 -10.66 25.58
C HIS A 954 30.38 -10.17 24.19
N TYR A 955 31.21 -10.97 23.52
CA TYR A 955 31.78 -10.65 22.22
C TYR A 955 31.61 -11.83 21.28
N PHE A 956 31.13 -11.56 20.07
CA PHE A 956 31.08 -12.54 18.99
C PHE A 956 31.85 -12.00 17.77
N PHE A 957 32.93 -12.68 17.39
CA PHE A 957 33.69 -12.39 16.18
C PHE A 957 33.56 -13.53 15.18
N THR A 958 33.43 -13.21 13.90
CA THR A 958 33.26 -14.23 12.86
C THR A 958 33.76 -13.77 11.51
N ASP A 959 34.18 -14.69 10.64
CA ASP A 959 34.16 -14.42 9.20
C ASP A 959 32.75 -14.65 8.63
N ARG A 960 32.52 -14.20 7.39
CA ARG A 960 31.26 -14.40 6.67
C ARG A 960 31.31 -15.57 5.71
N ASP A 961 32.18 -15.48 4.71
CA ASP A 961 32.18 -16.43 3.59
C ASP A 961 32.89 -17.71 4.04
N GLY A 962 32.31 -18.87 3.77
CA GLY A 962 32.79 -20.17 4.29
C GLY A 962 32.37 -20.47 5.73
N THR A 963 32.07 -19.45 6.54
CA THR A 963 31.60 -19.61 7.92
C THR A 963 30.08 -19.52 8.07
N LEU A 964 29.47 -18.41 7.64
CA LEU A 964 28.03 -18.12 7.80
C LEU A 964 27.21 -18.28 6.52
N LYS A 965 27.90 -18.52 5.40
CA LYS A 965 27.36 -18.81 4.07
C LYS A 965 28.47 -19.43 3.22
N SER A 966 28.16 -20.42 2.39
CA SER A 966 29.10 -20.92 1.39
C SER A 966 29.44 -19.86 0.34
N TYR A 967 30.71 -19.78 -0.06
CA TYR A 967 31.16 -18.87 -1.12
C TYR A 967 30.48 -19.23 -2.46
N SER A 968 30.08 -18.21 -3.21
CA SER A 968 29.35 -18.37 -4.48
C SER A 968 30.29 -18.43 -5.69
N CYS A 969 29.75 -18.45 -6.91
CA CYS A 969 30.58 -18.45 -8.12
C CYS A 969 31.48 -17.21 -8.27
N SER A 970 31.12 -16.11 -7.60
CA SER A 970 31.91 -14.89 -7.47
C SER A 970 31.55 -14.13 -6.20
N TYR A 971 32.42 -13.22 -5.77
CA TYR A 971 32.12 -12.38 -4.60
C TYR A 971 30.88 -11.47 -4.79
N PRO A 972 30.69 -10.74 -5.91
CA PRO A 972 29.48 -9.93 -6.10
C PRO A 972 28.17 -10.75 -6.13
N ALA A 973 28.22 -12.02 -6.53
CA ALA A 973 27.06 -12.93 -6.51
C ALA A 973 26.86 -13.60 -5.14
N SER A 974 27.81 -13.47 -4.21
CA SER A 974 27.75 -14.05 -2.86
C SER A 974 26.75 -13.32 -1.95
N ILE A 975 25.49 -13.15 -2.37
CA ILE A 975 24.44 -12.46 -1.62
C ILE A 975 24.03 -13.27 -0.39
N GLN A 976 23.94 -12.64 0.78
CA GLN A 976 23.51 -13.31 2.01
C GLN A 976 22.04 -13.75 1.90
N PRO A 977 21.74 -15.05 2.12
CA PRO A 977 20.36 -15.55 2.15
C PRO A 977 19.54 -14.91 3.27
N ALA A 978 18.22 -14.83 3.07
CA ALA A 978 17.32 -14.24 4.06
C ALA A 978 17.26 -15.08 5.35
N TYR A 979 17.15 -16.41 5.25
CA TYR A 979 17.10 -17.28 6.45
C TYR A 979 18.35 -17.12 7.32
N SER A 980 19.54 -17.09 6.68
CA SER A 980 20.82 -16.95 7.35
C SER A 980 20.92 -15.59 8.06
N ALA A 981 20.50 -14.50 7.41
CA ALA A 981 20.49 -13.18 8.02
C ALA A 981 19.52 -13.08 9.21
N VAL A 982 18.35 -13.70 9.14
CA VAL A 982 17.40 -13.73 10.27
C VAL A 982 17.97 -14.50 11.46
N ILE A 983 18.53 -15.70 11.23
CA ILE A 983 19.17 -16.50 12.29
C ILE A 983 20.28 -15.69 12.97
N GLN A 984 21.17 -15.10 12.18
CA GLN A 984 22.31 -14.32 12.70
C GLN A 984 21.85 -13.11 13.51
N ALA A 985 20.84 -12.38 13.04
CA ALA A 985 20.30 -11.22 13.74
C ALA A 985 19.60 -11.62 15.05
N GLN A 986 18.84 -12.71 15.05
CA GLN A 986 18.21 -13.24 16.27
C GLN A 986 19.25 -13.74 17.28
N PHE A 987 20.30 -14.42 16.80
CA PHE A 987 21.42 -14.85 17.64
C PHE A 987 22.14 -13.65 18.24
N ALA A 988 22.50 -12.65 17.45
CA ALA A 988 23.12 -11.41 17.93
C ALA A 988 22.23 -10.67 18.95
N ARG A 989 20.90 -10.69 18.76
CA ARG A 989 19.96 -10.03 19.68
C ARG A 989 19.80 -10.76 21.02
N ARG A 990 19.86 -12.09 21.02
CA ARG A 990 19.55 -12.91 22.21
C ARG A 990 20.78 -13.45 22.93
N CYS A 991 21.81 -13.84 22.20
CA CYS A 991 22.92 -14.64 22.70
C CYS A 991 24.25 -13.87 22.80
N ALA A 992 24.32 -12.63 22.29
CA ALA A 992 25.54 -11.84 22.32
C ALA A 992 25.30 -10.34 22.60
N GLN A 993 26.28 -9.65 23.18
CA GLN A 993 26.22 -8.19 23.42
C GLN A 993 26.84 -7.38 22.27
N PHE A 994 28.01 -7.79 21.79
CA PHE A 994 28.71 -7.14 20.69
C PHE A 994 29.07 -8.18 19.63
N CYS A 995 28.59 -7.99 18.41
CA CYS A 995 28.89 -8.90 17.30
C CYS A 995 29.67 -8.17 16.20
N ALA A 996 30.66 -8.84 15.62
CA ALA A 996 31.49 -8.29 14.56
C ALA A 996 31.84 -9.33 13.49
N ILE A 997 31.59 -8.98 12.23
CA ILE A 997 32.08 -9.73 11.06
C ILE A 997 33.41 -9.12 10.65
N VAL A 998 34.48 -9.92 10.61
CA VAL A 998 35.81 -9.49 10.18
C VAL A 998 36.19 -10.23 8.89
N THR A 999 36.10 -9.52 7.77
CA THR A 999 36.31 -10.09 6.44
C THR A 999 37.48 -9.41 5.72
N THR A 1000 38.10 -10.13 4.79
CA THR A 1000 39.14 -9.57 3.91
C THR A 1000 38.53 -8.66 2.83
N ALA A 1001 37.24 -8.82 2.52
CA ALA A 1001 36.53 -8.03 1.53
C ALA A 1001 36.48 -6.53 1.90
N PRO A 1002 36.38 -5.63 0.91
CA PRO A 1002 36.26 -4.19 1.17
C PRO A 1002 34.89 -3.84 1.76
N LEU A 1003 34.76 -2.61 2.30
CA LEU A 1003 33.50 -2.16 2.88
C LEU A 1003 32.43 -1.84 1.80
N MET A 1004 32.85 -1.10 0.77
CA MET A 1004 32.04 -0.59 -0.35
C MET A 1004 32.72 -0.96 -1.69
N HIS A 1005 32.14 -0.57 -2.83
CA HIS A 1005 32.63 -0.91 -4.18
C HIS A 1005 32.73 -2.42 -4.40
N ILE A 1006 31.57 -3.09 -4.38
CA ILE A 1006 31.43 -4.56 -4.30
C ILE A 1006 32.04 -5.08 -2.99
N GLY A 1007 31.59 -4.49 -1.88
CA GLY A 1007 32.02 -4.81 -0.53
C GLY A 1007 30.98 -5.56 0.29
N ILE A 1008 31.32 -5.87 1.53
CA ILE A 1008 30.47 -6.60 2.47
C ILE A 1008 29.07 -5.97 2.64
N LEU A 1009 28.98 -4.63 2.60
CA LEU A 1009 27.71 -3.91 2.71
C LEU A 1009 26.83 -4.03 1.45
N ASN A 1010 27.39 -4.42 0.30
CA ASN A 1010 26.62 -4.64 -0.93
C ASN A 1010 25.95 -6.02 -0.95
N VAL A 1011 26.60 -7.01 -0.34
CA VAL A 1011 26.19 -8.42 -0.41
C VAL A 1011 25.51 -8.91 0.88
N SER A 1012 25.57 -8.14 1.97
CA SER A 1012 24.83 -8.42 3.21
C SER A 1012 23.34 -8.09 3.07
N SER A 1013 22.50 -8.98 3.60
CA SER A 1013 21.03 -8.81 3.67
C SER A 1013 20.57 -8.40 5.07
N MET A 1014 21.49 -8.37 6.03
CA MET A 1014 21.20 -8.06 7.43
C MET A 1014 21.07 -6.55 7.66
N PRO A 1015 20.05 -6.10 8.41
CA PRO A 1015 19.90 -4.69 8.78
C PRO A 1015 21.06 -4.17 9.64
N GLU A 1016 21.23 -2.86 9.66
CA GLU A 1016 22.20 -2.18 10.53
C GLU A 1016 21.89 -2.40 12.02
N GLY A 1017 22.92 -2.36 12.86
CA GLY A 1017 22.80 -2.41 14.33
C GLY A 1017 22.96 -3.79 14.96
N TYR A 1018 22.96 -4.87 14.18
CA TYR A 1018 23.19 -6.23 14.71
C TYR A 1018 24.68 -6.62 14.74
N TYR A 1019 25.44 -6.24 13.71
CA TYR A 1019 26.88 -6.53 13.61
C TYR A 1019 27.66 -5.28 13.21
N ALA A 1020 28.86 -5.15 13.79
CA ALA A 1020 29.91 -4.30 13.24
C ALA A 1020 30.61 -5.03 12.09
N TYR A 1021 30.95 -4.31 11.03
CA TYR A 1021 31.65 -4.87 9.88
C TYR A 1021 33.09 -4.35 9.85
N GLY A 1022 34.05 -5.23 10.16
CA GLY A 1022 35.48 -5.02 10.01
C GLY A 1022 35.94 -5.49 8.62
N ALA A 1023 35.89 -4.59 7.65
CA ALA A 1023 36.31 -4.85 6.28
C ALA A 1023 37.82 -4.63 6.10
N SER A 1024 38.36 -5.09 4.97
CA SER A 1024 39.79 -5.02 4.66
C SER A 1024 40.66 -5.64 5.77
N ALA A 1025 40.25 -6.82 6.26
CA ALA A 1025 40.78 -7.53 7.42
C ALA A 1025 40.67 -6.77 8.75
N GLY A 1026 39.71 -5.85 8.87
CA GLY A 1026 39.50 -5.00 10.03
C GLY A 1026 40.32 -3.70 10.03
N ARG A 1027 40.80 -3.25 8.85
CA ARG A 1027 41.42 -1.93 8.68
C ARG A 1027 40.40 -0.80 8.56
N GLU A 1028 39.17 -1.12 8.19
CA GLU A 1028 38.06 -0.17 8.15
C GLU A 1028 36.84 -0.81 8.82
N TRP A 1029 36.15 -0.03 9.64
CA TRP A 1029 35.06 -0.50 10.46
C TRP A 1029 33.81 0.33 10.21
N TYR A 1030 32.69 -0.37 10.10
CA TYR A 1030 31.36 0.21 9.95
C TYR A 1030 30.42 -0.40 10.97
N MET A 1031 29.84 0.43 11.84
CA MET A 1031 28.78 0.03 12.77
C MET A 1031 27.44 0.61 12.32
N ASN A 1032 27.45 1.89 11.95
CA ASN A 1032 26.31 2.62 11.42
C ASN A 1032 26.83 3.88 10.68
N PRO A 1033 25.99 4.63 9.95
CA PRO A 1033 26.43 5.80 9.18
C PRO A 1033 27.15 6.89 10.00
N SER A 1034 26.84 7.00 11.30
CA SER A 1034 27.46 7.96 12.22
C SER A 1034 28.73 7.44 12.89
N THR A 1035 28.94 6.12 12.89
CA THR A 1035 30.02 5.44 13.60
C THR A 1035 30.76 4.52 12.65
N GLN A 1036 31.76 5.09 11.98
CA GLN A 1036 32.69 4.39 11.11
C GLN A 1036 34.09 4.98 11.31
N PHE A 1037 35.12 4.14 11.22
CA PHE A 1037 36.50 4.59 11.35
C PHE A 1037 37.45 3.71 10.55
N LYS A 1038 38.66 4.22 10.33
CA LYS A 1038 39.72 3.52 9.61
C LYS A 1038 41.00 3.50 10.42
N ASP A 1039 41.88 2.59 10.04
CA ASP A 1039 43.25 2.49 10.54
C ASP A 1039 44.01 3.79 10.26
N ASP A 1040 44.65 4.34 11.29
CA ASP A 1040 45.40 5.60 11.23
C ASP A 1040 46.89 5.39 10.86
N THR A 1041 47.32 4.15 10.63
CA THR A 1041 48.72 3.83 10.30
C THR A 1041 49.08 3.99 8.83
N VAL A 1042 48.10 4.14 7.93
CA VAL A 1042 48.35 4.32 6.48
C VAL A 1042 48.44 5.81 6.15
N ASN A 1043 49.52 6.22 5.50
CA ASN A 1043 49.75 7.61 5.10
C ASN A 1043 48.73 8.06 4.03
N GLU A 1044 48.17 9.27 4.19
CA GLU A 1044 47.21 9.86 3.24
C GLU A 1044 47.79 10.03 1.83
N VAL A 1045 49.08 10.33 1.71
CA VAL A 1045 49.75 10.48 0.41
C VAL A 1045 49.78 9.15 -0.35
N ASP A 1046 50.09 8.06 0.35
CA ASP A 1046 50.17 6.72 -0.24
C ASP A 1046 48.77 6.25 -0.65
N LEU A 1047 47.74 6.56 0.16
CA LEU A 1047 46.34 6.30 -0.17
C LEU A 1047 45.87 7.11 -1.39
N ALA A 1048 46.31 8.36 -1.54
CA ALA A 1048 45.95 9.18 -2.70
C ALA A 1048 46.51 8.58 -4.01
N LEU A 1049 47.75 8.06 -3.97
CA LEU A 1049 48.33 7.34 -5.11
C LEU A 1049 47.58 6.04 -5.39
N LEU A 1050 47.25 5.27 -4.36
CA LEU A 1050 46.47 4.04 -4.52
C LEU A 1050 45.08 4.33 -5.10
N ASN A 1051 44.39 5.36 -4.62
CA ASN A 1051 43.09 5.78 -5.16
C ASN A 1051 43.20 6.16 -6.65
N ARG A 1052 44.23 6.91 -7.03
CA ARG A 1052 44.45 7.27 -8.44
C ARG A 1052 44.74 6.04 -9.30
N ALA A 1053 45.49 5.07 -8.79
CA ALA A 1053 45.71 3.80 -9.48
C ALA A 1053 44.41 3.01 -9.64
N PHE A 1054 43.55 3.00 -8.61
CA PHE A 1054 42.24 2.37 -8.67
C PHE A 1054 41.37 2.99 -9.77
N ASP A 1055 41.21 4.32 -9.79
CA ASP A 1055 40.34 5.01 -10.75
C ASP A 1055 40.81 4.73 -12.20
N LEU A 1056 42.12 4.72 -12.45
CA LEU A 1056 42.68 4.38 -13.77
C LEU A 1056 42.49 2.90 -14.16
N VAL A 1057 42.52 1.99 -13.18
CA VAL A 1057 42.22 0.58 -13.41
C VAL A 1057 40.73 0.38 -13.68
N GLU A 1058 39.85 1.07 -12.95
CA GLU A 1058 38.40 1.05 -13.18
C GLU A 1058 38.06 1.55 -14.60
N ASP A 1059 38.59 2.70 -15.01
CA ASP A 1059 38.44 3.24 -16.37
C ASP A 1059 38.96 2.26 -17.44
N MET A 1060 40.08 1.58 -17.17
CA MET A 1060 40.62 0.56 -18.07
C MET A 1060 39.68 -0.64 -18.17
N LEU A 1061 39.11 -1.09 -17.06
CA LEU A 1061 38.18 -2.22 -17.05
C LEU A 1061 36.84 -1.89 -17.72
N GLU A 1062 36.45 -0.63 -17.86
CA GLU A 1062 35.24 -0.30 -18.66
C GLU A 1062 35.44 -0.50 -20.17
N THR A 1063 36.68 -0.65 -20.64
CA THR A 1063 36.95 -0.92 -22.06
C THR A 1063 36.53 -2.34 -22.45
N PRO A 1064 35.99 -2.57 -23.67
CA PRO A 1064 35.53 -3.89 -24.12
C PRO A 1064 36.58 -5.00 -23.96
N GLU A 1065 37.86 -4.66 -24.13
CA GLU A 1065 39.00 -5.58 -24.02
C GLU A 1065 39.20 -6.17 -22.62
N PHE A 1066 38.85 -5.44 -21.55
CA PHE A 1066 39.10 -5.84 -20.15
C PHE A 1066 37.84 -5.95 -19.27
N ARG A 1067 36.66 -5.62 -19.80
CA ARG A 1067 35.39 -5.57 -19.05
C ARG A 1067 34.98 -6.85 -18.32
N ASN A 1068 35.41 -7.99 -18.81
CA ASN A 1068 35.17 -9.27 -18.16
C ASN A 1068 35.89 -9.42 -16.80
N PHE A 1069 37.03 -8.74 -16.58
CA PHE A 1069 37.78 -8.85 -15.32
C PHE A 1069 37.12 -8.11 -14.16
N THR A 1070 36.21 -7.16 -14.43
CA THR A 1070 35.44 -6.45 -13.39
C THR A 1070 34.59 -7.40 -12.55
N TRP A 1071 34.08 -8.46 -13.18
CA TRP A 1071 32.98 -9.28 -12.66
C TRP A 1071 33.34 -10.76 -12.48
N MET A 1072 34.55 -11.19 -12.80
CA MET A 1072 34.96 -12.60 -12.64
C MET A 1072 35.79 -12.82 -11.38
N GLY A 1073 35.62 -13.97 -10.72
CA GLY A 1073 36.34 -14.29 -9.48
C GLY A 1073 36.15 -13.22 -8.39
N SER A 1074 37.26 -12.66 -7.91
CA SER A 1074 37.28 -11.54 -6.95
C SER A 1074 36.75 -10.21 -7.54
N GLY A 1075 36.74 -10.05 -8.86
CA GLY A 1075 36.45 -8.80 -9.55
C GLY A 1075 37.49 -7.70 -9.29
N LEU A 1076 37.06 -6.44 -9.43
CA LEU A 1076 37.82 -5.27 -8.97
C LEU A 1076 37.35 -4.88 -7.56
N GLN A 1077 38.26 -4.90 -6.58
CA GLN A 1077 37.97 -4.57 -5.18
C GLN A 1077 38.91 -3.49 -4.65
N LYS A 1078 38.31 -2.47 -4.01
CA LYS A 1078 39.02 -1.35 -3.37
C LYS A 1078 39.12 -1.55 -1.86
N HIS A 1079 40.13 -2.25 -1.39
CA HIS A 1079 40.39 -2.37 0.05
C HIS A 1079 41.06 -1.11 0.59
N TYR A 1080 40.96 -0.91 1.91
CA TYR A 1080 41.69 0.18 2.57
C TYR A 1080 43.19 -0.14 2.66
N GLY A 1081 43.95 0.39 1.70
CA GLY A 1081 45.41 0.18 1.57
C GLY A 1081 45.83 -0.90 0.57
N LEU A 1082 44.88 -1.47 -0.19
CA LEU A 1082 45.14 -2.51 -1.18
C LEU A 1082 44.11 -2.48 -2.33
N ILE A 1083 44.51 -2.79 -3.55
CA ILE A 1083 43.59 -3.06 -4.67
C ILE A 1083 43.73 -4.53 -5.07
N THR A 1084 42.61 -5.24 -5.19
CA THR A 1084 42.57 -6.60 -5.74
C THR A 1084 41.89 -6.56 -7.10
N ILE A 1085 42.53 -7.16 -8.10
CA ILE A 1085 42.00 -7.28 -9.46
C ILE A 1085 42.04 -8.76 -9.84
N ALA A 1086 40.90 -9.31 -10.22
CA ALA A 1086 40.83 -10.66 -10.73
C ALA A 1086 41.67 -10.82 -12.01
N LYS A 1087 42.43 -11.91 -12.06
CA LYS A 1087 43.34 -12.28 -13.14
C LYS A 1087 42.85 -13.54 -13.86
N GLN A 1088 42.23 -14.47 -13.14
CA GLN A 1088 41.75 -15.74 -13.66
C GLN A 1088 40.60 -16.25 -12.79
N ASP A 1089 39.69 -17.05 -13.34
CA ASP A 1089 38.66 -17.76 -12.58
C ASP A 1089 39.09 -19.20 -12.24
N VAL A 1090 38.30 -19.86 -11.39
CA VAL A 1090 38.58 -21.26 -10.97
C VAL A 1090 38.56 -22.23 -12.16
N ASN A 1091 37.80 -21.90 -13.21
CA ASN A 1091 37.65 -22.72 -14.42
C ASN A 1091 38.73 -22.44 -15.49
N THR A 1092 39.66 -21.52 -15.25
CA THR A 1092 40.70 -21.10 -16.20
C THR A 1092 40.19 -20.60 -17.55
N SER A 1093 39.04 -19.91 -17.53
CA SER A 1093 38.30 -19.43 -18.71
C SER A 1093 39.03 -18.34 -19.50
N ILE A 1094 40.04 -17.67 -18.91
CA ILE A 1094 40.80 -16.60 -19.58
C ILE A 1094 42.06 -17.16 -20.23
N SER A 1095 42.29 -16.80 -21.50
CA SER A 1095 43.52 -17.17 -22.22
C SER A 1095 44.77 -16.53 -21.61
N LYS A 1096 45.89 -17.27 -21.63
CA LYS A 1096 47.19 -16.78 -21.10
C LYS A 1096 47.65 -15.45 -21.73
N SER A 1097 47.30 -15.21 -23.00
CA SER A 1097 47.63 -13.96 -23.70
C SER A 1097 46.90 -12.76 -23.09
N ARG A 1098 45.61 -12.88 -22.77
CA ARG A 1098 44.83 -11.80 -22.15
C ARG A 1098 45.24 -11.53 -20.71
N VAL A 1099 45.58 -12.58 -19.97
CA VAL A 1099 46.17 -12.45 -18.63
C VAL A 1099 47.48 -11.65 -18.66
N SER A 1100 48.35 -11.93 -19.64
CA SER A 1100 49.59 -11.16 -19.83
C SER A 1100 49.30 -9.70 -20.19
N MET A 1101 48.36 -9.46 -21.09
CA MET A 1101 47.97 -8.10 -21.49
C MET A 1101 47.43 -7.28 -20.32
N LEU A 1102 46.57 -7.88 -19.48
CA LEU A 1102 46.06 -7.26 -18.26
C LEU A 1102 47.20 -6.90 -17.31
N ARG A 1103 48.11 -7.86 -17.05
CA ARG A 1103 49.29 -7.65 -16.19
C ARG A 1103 50.14 -6.48 -16.69
N ASP A 1104 50.46 -6.46 -17.98
CA ASP A 1104 51.33 -5.43 -18.56
C ASP A 1104 50.68 -4.05 -18.48
N ARG A 1105 49.36 -3.99 -18.66
CA ARG A 1105 48.61 -2.73 -18.55
C ARG A 1105 48.52 -2.24 -17.11
N ILE A 1106 48.26 -3.12 -16.14
CA ILE A 1106 48.29 -2.77 -14.71
C ILE A 1106 49.68 -2.30 -14.29
N ALA A 1107 50.73 -3.01 -14.70
CA ALA A 1107 52.11 -2.62 -14.42
C ALA A 1107 52.45 -1.23 -14.97
N LYS A 1108 51.94 -0.91 -16.17
CA LYS A 1108 52.06 0.44 -16.74
C LYS A 1108 51.32 1.48 -15.91
N ILE A 1109 50.05 1.23 -15.53
CA ILE A 1109 49.27 2.16 -14.70
C ILE A 1109 49.99 2.44 -13.37
N VAL A 1110 50.48 1.40 -12.69
CA VAL A 1110 51.20 1.56 -11.41
C VAL A 1110 52.47 2.38 -11.60
N LYS A 1111 53.21 2.16 -12.70
CA LYS A 1111 54.41 2.95 -13.03
C LYS A 1111 54.11 4.40 -13.38
N ASP A 1112 53.01 4.66 -14.07
CA ASP A 1112 52.58 6.03 -14.42
C ASP A 1112 52.11 6.81 -13.18
N VAL A 1113 51.51 6.12 -12.21
CA VAL A 1113 51.05 6.71 -10.93
C VAL A 1113 52.18 6.88 -9.92
N ASP A 1114 53.09 5.92 -9.81
CA ASP A 1114 54.30 5.99 -8.98
C ASP A 1114 55.58 5.79 -9.83
N PRO A 1115 56.04 6.81 -10.58
CA PRO A 1115 57.24 6.71 -11.41
C PRO A 1115 58.52 6.46 -10.62
N SER A 1116 58.50 6.76 -9.32
CA SER A 1116 59.62 6.56 -8.41
C SER A 1116 59.73 5.12 -7.88
N GLU A 1117 58.69 4.30 -8.11
CA GLU A 1117 58.51 2.95 -7.56
C GLU A 1117 58.78 2.88 -6.04
N SER A 1118 58.56 3.98 -5.33
CA SER A 1118 58.89 4.09 -3.90
C SER A 1118 57.74 3.68 -2.99
N THR A 1119 56.50 3.74 -3.52
CA THR A 1119 55.27 3.71 -2.73
C THR A 1119 54.34 2.58 -3.12
N LEU A 1120 54.24 2.17 -4.39
CA LEU A 1120 53.34 1.07 -4.82
C LEU A 1120 54.12 -0.21 -5.20
N THR A 1121 53.51 -1.37 -4.97
CA THR A 1121 54.06 -2.67 -5.41
C THR A 1121 52.96 -3.62 -5.85
N ILE A 1122 53.28 -4.50 -6.79
CA ILE A 1122 52.37 -5.49 -7.35
C ILE A 1122 52.79 -6.88 -6.86
N LYS A 1123 51.84 -7.66 -6.34
CA LYS A 1123 52.00 -9.08 -6.04
C LYS A 1123 50.96 -9.87 -6.80
N GLU A 1124 51.38 -10.97 -7.41
CA GLU A 1124 50.47 -11.86 -8.13
C GLU A 1124 50.26 -13.16 -7.36
N SER A 1125 49.05 -13.66 -7.47
CA SER A 1125 48.65 -15.01 -7.10
C SER A 1125 48.16 -15.75 -8.36
N ASP A 1126 47.67 -16.98 -8.16
CA ASP A 1126 47.11 -17.77 -9.25
C ASP A 1126 45.85 -17.13 -9.85
N TYR A 1127 45.04 -16.47 -9.02
CA TYR A 1127 43.73 -15.93 -9.43
C TYR A 1127 43.65 -14.40 -9.41
N ASP A 1128 44.48 -13.70 -8.64
CA ASP A 1128 44.42 -12.24 -8.48
C ASP A 1128 45.76 -11.53 -8.69
N ILE A 1129 45.69 -10.29 -9.16
CA ILE A 1129 46.75 -9.28 -9.11
C ILE A 1129 46.41 -8.30 -7.99
N LYS A 1130 47.36 -8.05 -7.09
CA LYS A 1130 47.16 -7.19 -5.93
C LYS A 1130 48.16 -6.04 -5.90
N ILE A 1131 47.67 -4.81 -5.76
CA ILE A 1131 48.48 -3.58 -5.66
C ILE A 1131 48.48 -3.11 -4.21
N TYR A 1132 49.66 -3.04 -3.59
CA TYR A 1132 49.84 -2.63 -2.18
C TYR A 1132 50.66 -1.34 -2.09
N THR A 1133 50.52 -0.66 -0.95
CA THR A 1133 51.48 0.36 -0.55
C THR A 1133 52.72 -0.28 0.09
N LYS A 1134 53.92 0.19 -0.28
CA LYS A 1134 55.20 -0.15 0.33
C LYS A 1134 55.28 0.56 1.69
N ALA A 1135 54.75 -0.07 2.73
CA ALA A 1135 54.97 0.42 4.09
C ALA A 1135 56.49 0.51 4.37
N LYS A 1136 56.93 1.55 5.09
CA LYS A 1136 58.33 1.72 5.56
C LYS A 1136 58.80 0.46 6.31
N LEU A 1137 59.40 -0.49 5.60
CA LEU A 1137 60.48 -1.43 5.96
C LEU A 1137 60.55 -2.08 7.37
N SER A 1138 59.46 -2.23 8.17
CA SER A 1138 59.60 -2.94 9.46
C SER A 1138 58.42 -3.74 10.06
N GLY A 1139 57.28 -4.00 9.40
CA GLY A 1139 56.16 -4.71 10.06
C GLY A 1139 55.37 -5.68 9.18
N LYS A 1140 54.97 -6.82 9.76
CA LYS A 1140 54.13 -7.90 9.18
C LYS A 1140 52.90 -7.37 8.39
N ILE A 1141 52.47 -8.11 7.36
CA ILE A 1141 51.23 -7.86 6.61
C ILE A 1141 50.05 -7.76 7.60
N PHE A 1142 49.21 -6.73 7.45
CA PHE A 1142 48.03 -6.56 8.30
C PHE A 1142 47.04 -7.70 8.06
N ASN A 1143 46.54 -8.29 9.13
CA ASN A 1143 45.71 -9.50 9.12
C ASN A 1143 44.52 -9.29 10.06
N LYS A 1144 43.59 -10.24 10.09
CA LYS A 1144 42.36 -10.12 10.88
C LYS A 1144 42.60 -9.97 12.39
N GLY A 1145 43.67 -10.56 12.93
CA GLY A 1145 44.09 -10.38 14.32
C GLY A 1145 44.46 -8.92 14.64
N HIS A 1146 45.20 -8.25 13.75
CA HIS A 1146 45.46 -6.82 13.86
C HIS A 1146 44.15 -5.99 13.84
N GLY A 1147 43.15 -6.43 13.07
CA GLY A 1147 41.81 -5.87 13.06
C GLY A 1147 41.10 -5.96 14.42
N ILE A 1148 41.19 -7.10 15.10
CA ILE A 1148 40.66 -7.30 16.47
C ILE A 1148 41.32 -6.34 17.46
N ARG A 1149 42.65 -6.19 17.43
CA ARG A 1149 43.36 -5.22 18.27
C ARG A 1149 42.92 -3.78 18.00
N LEU A 1150 42.70 -3.43 16.74
CA LEU A 1150 42.26 -2.09 16.35
C LEU A 1150 40.89 -1.76 16.95
N ILE A 1151 39.91 -2.65 16.82
CA ILE A 1151 38.58 -2.40 17.36
C ILE A 1151 38.56 -2.43 18.90
N GLN A 1152 39.32 -3.34 19.52
CA GLN A 1152 39.50 -3.37 20.97
C GLN A 1152 39.96 -2.00 21.49
N LYS A 1153 40.97 -1.41 20.84
CA LYS A 1153 41.50 -0.09 21.21
C LYS A 1153 40.50 1.04 20.94
N LYS A 1154 39.83 1.04 19.79
CA LYS A 1154 38.94 2.15 19.39
C LYS A 1154 37.62 2.17 20.19
N LEU A 1155 37.08 1.00 20.54
CA LEU A 1155 35.84 0.89 21.32
C LEU A 1155 36.07 0.61 22.82
N SER A 1156 37.33 0.47 23.26
CA SER A 1156 37.68 0.10 24.64
C SER A 1156 37.00 -1.20 25.10
N LEU A 1157 36.97 -2.21 24.23
CA LEU A 1157 36.35 -3.51 24.54
C LEU A 1157 37.16 -4.23 25.63
N LYS A 1158 36.49 -4.72 26.66
CA LYS A 1158 37.11 -5.46 27.76
C LYS A 1158 37.22 -6.95 27.41
N LEU A 1159 37.97 -7.29 26.37
CA LEU A 1159 38.12 -8.69 25.91
C LEU A 1159 38.74 -9.64 26.96
N ASN A 1160 39.37 -9.11 28.01
CA ASN A 1160 39.88 -9.91 29.13
C ASN A 1160 38.77 -10.40 30.07
N ASP A 1161 37.58 -9.79 29.99
CA ASP A 1161 36.46 -9.99 30.90
C ASP A 1161 35.20 -10.34 30.08
N GLY A 1162 34.67 -11.54 30.29
CA GLY A 1162 33.50 -12.05 29.58
C GLY A 1162 33.81 -13.09 28.48
N ARG A 1163 32.78 -13.89 28.17
CA ARG A 1163 32.84 -14.99 27.19
C ARG A 1163 32.89 -14.47 25.76
N ILE A 1164 33.78 -15.04 24.95
CA ILE A 1164 34.01 -14.66 23.55
C ILE A 1164 33.68 -15.85 22.66
N LEU A 1165 32.78 -15.67 21.69
CA LEU A 1165 32.58 -16.63 20.61
C LEU A 1165 33.41 -16.21 19.40
N LEU A 1166 34.18 -17.14 18.83
CA LEU A 1166 34.87 -16.97 17.56
C LEU A 1166 34.43 -18.04 16.57
N CYS A 1167 34.05 -17.63 15.36
CA CYS A 1167 33.79 -18.55 14.25
C CYS A 1167 34.70 -18.24 13.05
N GLY A 1168 35.19 -19.28 12.38
CA GLY A 1168 36.04 -19.15 11.20
C GLY A 1168 36.03 -20.41 10.35
N ASP A 1169 36.55 -20.33 9.12
CA ASP A 1169 36.55 -21.45 8.17
C ASP A 1169 37.90 -21.67 7.48
N SER A 1170 38.77 -20.66 7.48
CA SER A 1170 40.00 -20.64 6.70
C SER A 1170 41.25 -20.38 7.55
N GLU A 1171 42.43 -20.63 6.99
CA GLU A 1171 43.70 -20.22 7.62
C GLU A 1171 43.81 -18.71 7.84
N THR A 1172 43.07 -17.91 7.07
CA THR A 1172 43.10 -16.45 7.18
C THR A 1172 42.45 -15.94 8.47
N ASP A 1173 41.70 -16.81 9.16
CA ASP A 1173 41.00 -16.53 10.41
C ASP A 1173 41.80 -16.92 11.65
N LEU A 1174 42.82 -17.78 11.52
CA LEU A 1174 43.70 -18.19 12.61
C LEU A 1174 44.31 -17.01 13.39
N PRO A 1175 44.71 -15.89 12.75
CA PRO A 1175 45.18 -14.72 13.49
C PRO A 1175 44.14 -14.11 14.42
N MET A 1176 42.83 -14.23 14.16
CA MET A 1176 41.81 -13.77 15.12
C MET A 1176 41.81 -14.66 16.37
N LEU A 1177 41.91 -15.98 16.18
CA LEU A 1177 41.95 -16.96 17.26
C LEU A 1177 43.19 -16.79 18.12
N GLU A 1178 44.36 -16.62 17.50
CA GLU A 1178 45.62 -16.38 18.20
C GLU A 1178 45.55 -15.14 19.09
N GLU A 1179 45.01 -14.01 18.59
CA GLU A 1179 44.84 -12.80 19.39
C GLU A 1179 43.90 -12.98 20.57
N LEU A 1180 42.74 -13.59 20.35
CA LEU A 1180 41.73 -13.75 21.39
C LEU A 1180 42.19 -14.73 22.48
N LEU A 1181 42.86 -15.83 22.10
CA LEU A 1181 43.46 -16.77 23.05
C LEU A 1181 44.61 -16.15 23.84
N ALA A 1182 45.41 -15.27 23.24
CA ALA A 1182 46.46 -14.55 23.96
C ALA A 1182 45.91 -13.57 25.02
N ILE A 1183 44.67 -13.12 24.84
CA ILE A 1183 43.99 -12.14 25.70
C ILE A 1183 43.21 -12.83 26.83
N SER A 1184 42.39 -13.84 26.51
CA SER A 1184 41.47 -14.48 27.47
C SER A 1184 41.27 -15.97 27.18
N PRO A 1185 42.31 -16.81 27.37
CA PRO A 1185 42.33 -18.19 26.87
C PRO A 1185 41.20 -19.06 27.41
N GLU A 1186 40.79 -18.92 28.67
CA GLU A 1186 39.72 -19.72 29.27
C GLU A 1186 38.30 -19.29 28.82
N ASN A 1187 38.14 -18.08 28.30
CA ASN A 1187 36.82 -17.51 27.96
C ASN A 1187 36.51 -17.53 26.44
N VAL A 1188 37.41 -18.07 25.61
CA VAL A 1188 37.23 -18.16 24.15
C VAL A 1188 36.57 -19.49 23.78
N TYR A 1189 35.43 -19.40 23.12
CA TYR A 1189 34.67 -20.52 22.56
C TYR A 1189 34.79 -20.46 21.05
N THR A 1190 35.23 -21.56 20.43
CA THR A 1190 35.61 -21.57 19.01
C THR A 1190 34.77 -22.58 18.23
N ILE A 1191 34.12 -22.15 17.15
CA ILE A 1191 33.50 -23.07 16.19
C ILE A 1191 34.17 -22.89 14.84
N TRP A 1192 34.77 -23.95 14.31
CA TRP A 1192 35.49 -23.89 13.03
C TRP A 1192 34.75 -24.69 11.94
N VAL A 1193 34.38 -24.02 10.85
CA VAL A 1193 33.66 -24.61 9.73
C VAL A 1193 34.65 -25.15 8.71
N THR A 1194 34.96 -26.45 8.76
CA THR A 1194 35.94 -27.04 7.83
C THR A 1194 35.83 -28.56 7.71
N ASN A 1195 36.14 -29.07 6.51
CA ASN A 1195 36.39 -30.48 6.25
C ASN A 1195 37.89 -30.82 6.14
N ASP A 1196 38.76 -29.81 6.16
CA ASP A 1196 40.21 -29.98 6.01
C ASP A 1196 40.84 -30.51 7.30
N ALA A 1197 41.45 -31.68 7.22
CA ALA A 1197 42.12 -32.32 8.34
C ALA A 1197 43.35 -31.53 8.82
N GLU A 1198 44.08 -30.86 7.92
CA GLU A 1198 45.27 -30.08 8.28
C GLU A 1198 44.87 -28.82 9.07
N LEU A 1199 43.84 -28.11 8.60
CA LEU A 1199 43.31 -26.94 9.29
C LEU A 1199 42.75 -27.31 10.67
N LYS A 1200 42.04 -28.45 10.79
CA LYS A 1200 41.57 -28.96 12.10
C LYS A 1200 42.71 -29.17 13.08
N MET A 1201 43.83 -29.74 12.62
CA MET A 1201 45.01 -29.91 13.47
C MET A 1201 45.59 -28.57 13.92
N LYS A 1202 45.74 -27.60 13.00
CA LYS A 1202 46.26 -26.26 13.33
C LYS A 1202 45.42 -25.54 14.38
N VAL A 1203 44.08 -25.55 14.24
CA VAL A 1203 43.15 -24.95 15.22
C VAL A 1203 43.27 -25.65 16.57
N LYS A 1204 43.32 -26.99 16.57
CA LYS A 1204 43.44 -27.79 17.79
C LYS A 1204 44.75 -27.55 18.52
N GLU A 1205 45.87 -27.51 17.80
CA GLU A 1205 47.20 -27.20 18.35
C GLU A 1205 47.21 -25.79 18.96
N LEU A 1206 46.62 -24.80 18.27
CA LEU A 1206 46.54 -23.42 18.76
C LEU A 1206 45.73 -23.32 20.06
N CYS A 1207 44.56 -23.95 20.14
CA CYS A 1207 43.74 -23.97 21.36
C CYS A 1207 44.45 -24.71 22.50
N THR A 1208 45.02 -25.88 22.22
CA THR A 1208 45.72 -26.71 23.22
C THR A 1208 46.96 -25.99 23.77
N SER A 1209 47.71 -25.26 22.93
CA SER A 1209 48.87 -24.48 23.36
C SER A 1209 48.54 -23.38 24.37
N HIS A 1210 47.28 -22.93 24.40
CA HIS A 1210 46.75 -21.94 25.34
C HIS A 1210 45.88 -22.57 26.45
N SER A 1211 45.90 -23.91 26.59
CA SER A 1211 45.06 -24.65 27.56
C SER A 1211 43.55 -24.42 27.41
N ASN A 1212 43.07 -24.11 26.20
CA ASN A 1212 41.65 -23.95 25.89
C ASN A 1212 41.06 -25.26 25.31
N ASN A 1213 39.94 -25.71 25.87
CA ASN A 1213 39.23 -26.92 25.44
C ASN A 1213 37.86 -26.62 24.79
N HIS A 1214 37.48 -25.35 24.66
CA HIS A 1214 36.17 -24.94 24.15
C HIS A 1214 36.20 -24.77 22.63
N PHE A 1215 36.39 -25.87 21.89
CA PHE A 1215 36.34 -25.84 20.42
C PHE A 1215 35.53 -26.99 19.82
N VAL A 1216 34.79 -26.69 18.75
CA VAL A 1216 34.02 -27.67 17.95
C VAL A 1216 34.28 -27.45 16.46
N PHE A 1217 34.27 -28.53 15.69
CA PHE A 1217 34.37 -28.50 14.23
C PHE A 1217 33.04 -28.87 13.59
N VAL A 1218 32.62 -28.09 12.61
CA VAL A 1218 31.42 -28.37 11.80
C VAL A 1218 31.77 -28.45 10.33
N SER A 1219 31.04 -29.25 9.57
CA SER A 1219 31.37 -29.56 8.17
C SER A 1219 30.89 -28.47 7.20
N THR A 1220 29.81 -27.75 7.50
CA THR A 1220 29.24 -26.71 6.63
C THR A 1220 28.63 -25.53 7.40
N PRO A 1221 28.45 -24.35 6.77
CA PRO A 1221 27.80 -23.20 7.38
C PRO A 1221 26.39 -23.47 7.92
N GLU A 1222 25.62 -24.34 7.26
CA GLU A 1222 24.26 -24.68 7.65
C GLU A 1222 24.20 -25.33 9.03
N VAL A 1223 25.24 -26.09 9.40
CA VAL A 1223 25.35 -26.70 10.72
C VAL A 1223 25.51 -25.62 11.79
N LEU A 1224 26.39 -24.64 11.56
CA LEU A 1224 26.57 -23.51 12.47
C LEU A 1224 25.28 -22.68 12.59
N LEU A 1225 24.61 -22.39 11.47
CA LEU A 1225 23.33 -21.68 11.46
C LEU A 1225 22.23 -22.47 12.17
N GLY A 1226 22.19 -23.79 12.01
CA GLY A 1226 21.25 -24.67 12.71
C GLY A 1226 21.45 -24.65 14.22
N ALA A 1227 22.72 -24.71 14.67
CA ALA A 1227 23.07 -24.60 16.08
C ALA A 1227 22.74 -23.21 16.66
N MET A 1228 23.01 -22.13 15.91
CA MET A 1228 22.62 -20.78 16.28
C MET A 1228 21.10 -20.63 16.40
N ALA A 1229 20.34 -21.18 15.45
CA ALA A 1229 18.89 -21.15 15.47
C ALA A 1229 18.34 -21.84 16.73
N GLN A 1230 18.83 -23.03 17.08
CA GLN A 1230 18.44 -23.73 18.32
C GLN A 1230 18.84 -22.93 19.57
N ALA A 1231 20.03 -22.32 19.59
CA ALA A 1231 20.50 -21.48 20.69
C ALA A 1231 19.59 -20.27 20.94
N THR A 1232 18.92 -19.74 19.92
CA THR A 1232 18.00 -18.60 20.10
C THR A 1232 16.71 -18.95 20.81
N VAL A 1233 16.29 -20.21 20.89
CA VAL A 1233 14.97 -20.59 21.47
C VAL A 1233 15.07 -20.81 22.99
N ARG A 1234 16.26 -21.09 23.51
CA ARG A 1234 16.45 -21.43 24.94
C ARG A 1234 16.20 -20.26 25.90
N ILE A 1235 15.93 -20.61 27.16
CA ILE A 1235 15.98 -19.67 28.28
C ILE A 1235 17.46 -19.44 28.63
N ILE A 1236 17.90 -18.19 28.59
CA ILE A 1236 19.28 -17.79 28.90
C ILE A 1236 19.30 -17.33 30.36
N ASN A 1237 20.19 -17.89 31.19
CA ASN A 1237 20.17 -17.69 32.64
C ASN A 1237 20.80 -16.36 33.07
N ILE A 1238 21.60 -15.73 32.22
CA ILE A 1238 22.36 -14.53 32.55
C ILE A 1238 21.96 -13.38 31.62
N ARG A 1239 21.19 -12.42 32.15
CA ARG A 1239 21.28 -11.03 31.71
C ARG A 1239 21.97 -10.25 32.82
N PRO A 1240 23.07 -9.52 32.56
CA PRO A 1240 23.60 -8.58 33.53
C PRO A 1240 22.62 -7.40 33.62
N GLY A 1241 21.73 -7.47 34.60
CA GLY A 1241 20.90 -6.36 35.05
C GLY A 1241 20.94 -6.36 36.57
N SER A 1242 21.80 -5.50 37.14
CA SER A 1242 21.78 -5.05 38.53
C SER A 1242 21.39 -6.10 39.57
N GLU A 1243 22.33 -6.91 40.03
CA GLU A 1243 22.21 -7.47 41.38
C GLU A 1243 22.29 -6.30 42.38
N PRO A 1244 21.39 -6.22 43.36
CA PRO A 1244 21.58 -5.34 44.50
C PRO A 1244 22.69 -5.93 45.37
N ASP A 1245 23.76 -5.17 45.55
CA ASP A 1245 24.65 -5.35 46.69
C ASP A 1245 23.82 -5.13 47.96
N ASP A 1246 23.41 -6.22 48.62
CA ASP A 1246 23.10 -6.21 50.04
C ASP A 1246 23.71 -7.50 50.63
N GLU A 1247 24.94 -7.35 51.11
CA GLU A 1247 25.52 -8.20 52.14
C GLU A 1247 24.74 -8.01 53.46
N GLU A 1248 24.63 -9.10 54.23
CA GLU A 1248 24.26 -9.18 55.68
C GLU A 1248 22.79 -8.92 56.09
N GLU A 1249 21.97 -9.99 56.23
CA GLU A 1249 21.60 -10.69 57.49
C GLU A 1249 20.56 -11.80 57.25
#